data_AF-A0A182EB44-F1
#
_entry.id   AF-A0A182EB44-F1
#
_cell.length_a   1.000
_cell.length_b   1.000
_cell.length_c   1.000
_cell.angle_alpha   90.00
_cell.angle_beta   90.00
_cell.angle_gamma   90.00
#
_symmetry.space_group_name_H-M   'P 1'
#
loop_
_entity.id
_entity.type
_entity.pdbx_description
1 polymer ?
#
loop_
_entity_poly.entity_id
_entity_poly.type
_entity_poly.pdbx_seq_one_letter_code
_entity_poly.pdbx_strand_id
1 'polypeptide(L)'
;MGRRIQFPIDMSMPWILTDYILTSQEPSLIESIFYQLDLYNDAADYALKKFKKQFLYDEVEAEVNLCFDQFVFKVSDAVFTYYKQLASNMLLDKRFKADCQALGITIRAPPHCRYETLLCQRHVQLLGRSIDLNRLVSQRINAAIIRALDVAISKFESEELSSIVELDNLLETNRLCHRLLNEQLGSISDFNELLCEANHSVSAPYGRITLHVFWELNYDLIPNFCYNGSTRRPVFVRSLVKDSKRKVPQRERPPSAAVHYFWGSKSLHAAFTNLYSLYSGFIGLPHLKAVARLLGYQGIAIILEELIKIVRNLVNGPLRGHVKSLFNLMPKVCKLPRFDYGSPAVLEYYIAHLTNVGRYAELKKDVCQVLRELGNIIVFCLQLELALAQEEVMDLLTAAPFTNIIPRPPAKKIEEQELKIKQLEQKYARIQISAVVEQIGNEKQKAIAREAELLTKERLCCGLNIFEMFILKLKEILSVDTIWTGGFPSNGVMWLDECVEFHRLWSALQFFFCQPSLSGQEGLNPPAEPLIEALFGDGLHWAGCAIIAVLNQYRRFEVLDFSYHLLRVHRADGKDNIVHGIKLSRMVERIRRFQLLNNQIFGVLNNYLSSVGENGEDIMEKQIREFAPPLYHSLSRTFASND
;
A
#
# COMPACT_ATOMS: atom_id res chain seq x y z
N MET A 1 -43.58 40.41 -43.27
CA MET A 1 -42.93 39.10 -43.05
C MET A 1 -42.43 39.04 -41.61
N GLY A 2 -43.20 38.45 -40.69
CA GLY A 2 -42.87 38.31 -39.25
C GLY A 2 -42.46 36.88 -38.90
N ARG A 3 -41.60 36.27 -39.72
CA ARG A 3 -41.25 34.84 -39.63
C ARG A 3 -40.30 34.53 -38.46
N ARG A 4 -39.61 35.55 -37.93
CA ARG A 4 -38.81 35.49 -36.71
C ARG A 4 -39.05 36.75 -35.89
N ILE A 5 -39.24 36.56 -34.59
CA ILE A 5 -39.38 37.64 -33.61
C ILE A 5 -37.99 38.15 -33.23
N GLN A 6 -37.01 37.25 -33.10
CA GLN A 6 -35.60 37.55 -32.81
C GLN A 6 -34.67 36.58 -33.56
N PHE A 7 -33.40 36.97 -33.74
CA PHE A 7 -32.35 36.08 -34.23
C PHE A 7 -31.68 35.31 -33.08
N PRO A 8 -31.22 34.06 -33.30
CA PRO A 8 -30.47 33.31 -32.31
C PRO A 8 -29.09 33.93 -32.07
N ILE A 9 -28.48 33.65 -30.92
CA ILE A 9 -27.18 34.18 -30.53
C ILE A 9 -26.05 33.82 -31.50
N ASP A 10 -26.17 32.68 -32.19
CA ASP A 10 -25.21 32.26 -33.23
C ASP A 10 -25.18 33.18 -34.46
N MET A 11 -26.18 34.06 -34.60
CA MET A 11 -26.25 35.09 -35.63
C MET A 11 -25.95 36.50 -35.08
N SER A 12 -25.72 36.62 -33.77
CA SER A 12 -25.41 37.89 -33.11
C SER A 12 -23.92 38.18 -33.16
N MET A 13 -23.55 39.32 -33.74
CA MET A 13 -22.15 39.68 -33.97
C MET A 13 -21.29 39.71 -32.69
N PRO A 14 -21.72 40.35 -31.58
CA PRO A 14 -20.95 40.33 -30.34
C PRO A 14 -20.67 38.91 -29.82
N TRP A 15 -21.66 38.02 -29.92
CA TRP A 15 -21.48 36.63 -29.49
C TRP A 15 -20.61 35.83 -30.44
N ILE A 16 -20.79 35.95 -31.77
CA ILE A 16 -19.95 35.26 -32.77
C ILE A 16 -18.46 35.57 -32.54
N LEU A 17 -18.12 36.84 -32.32
CA LEU A 17 -16.75 37.26 -32.10
C LEU A 17 -16.20 36.72 -30.77
N THR A 18 -17.01 36.79 -29.71
CA THR A 18 -16.62 36.27 -28.38
C THR A 18 -16.44 34.75 -28.42
N ASP A 19 -17.39 34.04 -29.01
CA ASP A 19 -17.41 32.57 -29.09
C ASP A 19 -16.30 32.02 -29.97
N TYR A 20 -15.94 32.74 -31.04
CA TYR A 20 -14.79 32.40 -31.87
C TYR A 20 -13.49 32.40 -31.06
N ILE A 21 -13.27 33.39 -30.20
CA ILE A 21 -12.07 33.44 -29.35
C ILE A 21 -12.07 32.30 -28.32
N LEU A 22 -13.22 32.00 -27.72
CA LEU A 22 -13.35 30.90 -26.75
C LEU A 22 -13.10 29.52 -27.39
N THR A 23 -13.55 29.34 -28.64
CA THR A 23 -13.48 28.05 -29.34
C THR A 23 -12.13 27.83 -30.04
N SER A 24 -11.56 28.88 -30.62
CA SER A 24 -10.23 28.84 -31.24
C SER A 24 -9.10 28.68 -30.21
N GLN A 25 -9.32 29.15 -28.97
CA GLN A 25 -8.34 29.17 -27.89
C GLN A 25 -7.00 29.80 -28.31
N GLU A 26 -7.04 30.77 -29.22
CA GLU A 26 -5.82 31.39 -29.74
C GLU A 26 -5.18 32.30 -28.66
N PRO A 27 -3.94 32.04 -28.21
CA PRO A 27 -3.34 32.74 -27.07
C PRO A 27 -3.26 34.27 -27.21
N SER A 28 -3.17 34.76 -28.44
CA SER A 28 -3.10 36.18 -28.80
C SER A 28 -4.43 36.91 -28.57
N LEU A 29 -5.56 36.21 -28.79
CA LEU A 29 -6.90 36.82 -28.80
C LEU A 29 -7.60 36.75 -27.44
N ILE A 30 -7.14 35.88 -26.53
CA ILE A 30 -7.74 35.67 -25.20
C ILE A 30 -7.84 36.98 -24.40
N GLU A 31 -6.82 37.85 -24.47
CA GLU A 31 -6.82 39.15 -23.79
C GLU A 31 -7.87 40.12 -24.37
N SER A 32 -8.30 39.91 -25.62
CA SER A 32 -9.20 40.81 -26.33
C SER A 32 -10.69 40.49 -26.13
N ILE A 33 -11.01 39.43 -25.40
CA ILE A 33 -12.38 38.94 -25.19
C ILE A 33 -13.30 40.03 -24.61
N PHE A 34 -12.83 40.78 -23.60
CA PHE A 34 -13.68 41.77 -22.95
C PHE A 34 -14.06 42.93 -23.89
N TYR A 35 -13.20 43.28 -24.85
CA TYR A 35 -13.55 44.28 -25.86
C TYR A 35 -14.71 43.83 -26.76
N GLN A 36 -14.84 42.53 -27.01
CA GLN A 36 -15.96 41.99 -27.78
C GLN A 36 -17.25 41.96 -26.95
N LEU A 37 -17.17 41.65 -25.65
CA LEU A 37 -18.30 41.71 -24.74
C LEU A 37 -18.78 43.15 -24.48
N ASP A 38 -17.89 44.14 -24.56
CA ASP A 38 -18.20 45.56 -24.37
C ASP A 38 -19.14 46.11 -25.47
N LEU A 39 -19.21 45.45 -26.63
CA LEU A 39 -20.16 45.79 -27.70
C LEU A 39 -21.63 45.74 -27.22
N TYR A 40 -21.92 44.93 -26.20
CA TYR A 40 -23.25 44.91 -25.58
C TYR A 40 -23.55 46.18 -24.78
N ASN A 41 -22.53 46.81 -24.17
CA ASN A 41 -22.69 48.10 -23.50
C ASN A 41 -23.04 49.20 -24.51
N ASP A 42 -22.37 49.21 -25.66
CA ASP A 42 -22.66 50.14 -26.75
C ASP A 42 -24.08 49.97 -27.28
N ALA A 43 -24.50 48.71 -27.52
CA ALA A 43 -25.84 48.39 -28.00
C ALA A 43 -26.92 48.83 -26.99
N ALA A 44 -26.70 48.58 -25.70
CA ALA A 44 -27.61 48.98 -24.63
C ALA A 44 -27.70 50.49 -24.46
N ASP A 45 -26.57 51.21 -24.48
CA ASP A 45 -26.57 52.68 -24.39
C ASP A 45 -27.28 53.31 -25.58
N TYR A 46 -27.08 52.75 -26.77
CA TYR A 46 -27.76 53.19 -27.99
C TYR A 46 -29.28 52.94 -27.92
N ALA A 47 -29.69 51.76 -27.43
CA ALA A 47 -31.10 51.41 -27.25
C ALA A 47 -31.81 52.37 -26.27
N LEU A 48 -31.14 52.72 -25.16
CA LEU A 48 -31.69 53.60 -24.13
C LEU A 48 -31.65 55.09 -24.50
N LYS A 49 -30.50 55.61 -24.96
CA LYS A 49 -30.32 57.05 -25.21
C LYS A 49 -30.77 57.50 -26.59
N LYS A 50 -30.49 56.73 -27.65
CA LYS A 50 -30.82 57.11 -29.04
C LYS A 50 -32.18 56.59 -29.47
N PHE A 51 -32.41 55.27 -29.39
CA PHE A 51 -33.69 54.69 -29.82
C PHE A 51 -34.82 54.94 -28.82
N LYS A 52 -34.51 55.02 -27.52
CA LYS A 52 -35.46 55.21 -26.43
C LYS A 52 -36.57 54.15 -26.44
N LYS A 53 -36.19 52.88 -26.65
CA LYS A 53 -37.11 51.73 -26.69
C LYS A 53 -36.73 50.72 -25.61
N GLN A 54 -37.69 50.40 -24.74
CA GLN A 54 -37.49 49.43 -23.66
C GLN A 54 -37.29 48.01 -24.19
N PHE A 55 -38.15 47.55 -25.11
CA PHE A 55 -38.07 46.18 -25.62
C PHE A 55 -36.70 45.84 -26.27
N LEU A 56 -36.02 46.81 -26.89
CA LEU A 56 -34.67 46.61 -27.45
C LEU A 56 -33.63 46.40 -26.35
N TYR A 57 -33.76 47.12 -25.23
CA TYR A 57 -32.89 46.91 -24.07
C TYR A 57 -33.19 45.56 -23.40
N ASP A 58 -34.48 45.20 -23.25
CA ASP A 58 -34.90 43.93 -22.66
C ASP A 58 -34.33 42.73 -23.44
N GLU A 59 -34.33 42.84 -24.78
CA GLU A 59 -33.72 41.84 -25.67
C GLU A 59 -32.19 41.76 -25.52
N VAL A 60 -31.49 42.90 -25.45
CA VAL A 60 -30.03 42.93 -25.23
C VAL A 60 -29.67 42.37 -23.86
N GLU A 61 -30.42 42.70 -22.81
CA GLU A 61 -30.20 42.19 -21.46
C GLU A 61 -30.42 40.67 -21.39
N ALA A 62 -31.47 40.17 -22.04
CA ALA A 62 -31.74 38.74 -22.12
C ALA A 62 -30.63 37.99 -22.87
N GLU A 63 -30.12 38.56 -23.97
CA GLU A 63 -29.01 38.00 -24.74
C GLU A 63 -27.71 37.97 -23.92
N VAL A 64 -27.36 39.08 -23.26
CA VAL A 64 -26.18 39.17 -22.41
C VAL A 64 -26.21 38.15 -21.27
N ASN A 65 -27.35 37.97 -20.60
CA ASN A 65 -27.45 36.98 -19.53
C ASN A 65 -27.11 35.56 -20.03
N LEU A 66 -27.65 35.16 -21.18
CA LEU A 66 -27.38 33.84 -21.76
C LEU A 66 -25.93 33.70 -22.22
N CYS A 67 -25.42 34.69 -22.97
CA CYS A 67 -24.06 34.70 -23.49
C CYS A 67 -23.03 34.74 -22.36
N PHE A 68 -23.28 35.50 -21.29
CA PHE A 68 -22.38 35.62 -20.16
C PHE A 68 -22.31 34.31 -19.35
N ASP A 69 -23.43 33.61 -19.16
CA ASP A 69 -23.44 32.30 -18.51
C ASP A 69 -22.61 31.26 -19.31
N GLN A 70 -22.76 31.25 -20.64
CA GLN A 70 -21.97 30.41 -21.53
C GLN A 70 -20.50 30.80 -21.54
N PHE A 71 -20.20 32.10 -21.54
CA PHE A 71 -18.86 32.65 -21.46
C PHE A 71 -18.14 32.15 -20.20
N VAL A 72 -18.74 32.34 -19.02
CA VAL A 72 -18.16 31.91 -17.75
C VAL A 72 -17.95 30.38 -17.75
N PHE A 73 -18.91 29.60 -18.26
CA PHE A 73 -18.75 28.14 -18.37
C PHE A 73 -17.56 27.74 -19.25
N LYS A 74 -17.47 28.26 -20.48
CA LYS A 74 -16.40 27.93 -21.43
C LYS A 74 -15.03 28.40 -20.95
N VAL A 75 -14.94 29.59 -20.35
CA VAL A 75 -13.68 30.10 -19.79
C VAL A 75 -13.23 29.25 -18.61
N SER A 76 -14.11 28.92 -17.66
CA SER A 76 -13.74 28.08 -16.52
C SER A 76 -13.25 26.69 -16.97
N ASP A 77 -13.91 26.07 -17.94
CA ASP A 77 -13.50 24.75 -18.48
C ASP A 77 -12.15 24.82 -19.20
N ALA A 78 -11.92 25.86 -20.01
CA ALA A 78 -10.66 26.08 -20.72
C ALA A 78 -9.50 26.37 -19.75
N VAL A 79 -9.72 27.22 -18.75
CA VAL A 79 -8.74 27.55 -17.70
C VAL A 79 -8.37 26.30 -16.91
N PHE A 80 -9.36 25.55 -16.43
CA PHE A 80 -9.10 24.30 -15.69
C PHE A 80 -8.33 23.30 -16.53
N THR A 81 -8.74 23.09 -17.78
CA THR A 81 -8.07 22.18 -18.72
C THR A 81 -6.62 22.60 -18.97
N TYR A 82 -6.35 23.89 -19.17
CA TYR A 82 -5.01 24.42 -19.40
C TYR A 82 -4.08 24.17 -18.19
N TYR A 83 -4.48 24.58 -16.98
CA TYR A 83 -3.66 24.41 -15.79
C TYR A 83 -3.47 22.92 -15.42
N LYS A 84 -4.47 22.08 -15.68
CA LYS A 84 -4.36 20.64 -15.48
C LYS A 84 -3.38 19.99 -16.46
N GLN A 85 -3.38 20.39 -17.73
CA GLN A 85 -2.40 19.95 -18.73
C GLN A 85 -0.99 20.45 -18.38
N LEU A 86 -0.87 21.69 -17.90
CA LEU A 86 0.39 22.27 -17.46
C LEU A 86 0.98 21.49 -16.28
N ALA A 87 0.19 21.25 -15.23
CA ALA A 87 0.60 20.45 -14.08
C ALA A 87 1.06 19.03 -14.48
N SER A 88 0.27 18.36 -15.33
CA SER A 88 0.57 17.03 -15.84
C SER A 88 1.88 17.00 -16.65
N ASN A 89 2.12 18.02 -17.49
CA ASN A 89 3.35 18.13 -18.27
C ASN A 89 4.58 18.50 -17.42
N MET A 90 4.41 19.22 -16.30
CA MET A 90 5.49 19.52 -15.36
C MET A 90 5.94 18.28 -14.57
N LEU A 91 5.01 17.38 -14.24
CA LEU A 91 5.29 16.15 -13.48
C LEU A 91 5.75 14.99 -14.37
N LEU A 92 5.53 15.06 -15.68
CA LEU A 92 5.98 14.03 -16.62
C LEU A 92 7.51 13.96 -16.65
N ASP A 93 8.07 12.74 -16.57
CA ASP A 93 9.51 12.54 -16.61
C ASP A 93 10.12 13.07 -17.91
N LYS A 94 11.13 13.94 -17.77
CA LYS A 94 11.84 14.57 -18.88
C LYS A 94 12.58 13.53 -19.72
N ARG A 95 13.09 12.46 -19.11
CA ARG A 95 13.79 11.38 -19.84
C ARG A 95 12.82 10.62 -20.73
N PHE A 96 11.70 10.18 -20.14
CA PHE A 96 10.62 9.54 -20.89
C PHE A 96 10.14 10.39 -22.08
N LYS A 97 9.99 11.71 -21.87
CA LYS A 97 9.61 12.63 -22.96
C LYS A 97 10.63 12.68 -24.09
N ALA A 98 11.93 12.68 -23.77
CA ALA A 98 13.01 12.65 -24.75
C ALA A 98 13.03 11.33 -25.54
N ASP A 99 12.82 10.19 -24.86
CA ASP A 99 12.76 8.87 -25.49
C ASP A 99 11.56 8.74 -26.44
N CYS A 100 10.39 9.24 -26.03
CA CYS A 100 9.22 9.30 -26.91
C CYS A 100 9.48 10.14 -28.16
N GLN A 101 10.17 11.28 -28.02
CA GLN A 101 10.52 12.14 -29.14
C GLN A 101 11.51 11.45 -30.10
N ALA A 102 12.48 10.68 -29.57
CA ALA A 102 13.39 9.88 -30.38
C ALA A 102 12.66 8.77 -31.18
N LEU A 103 11.58 8.23 -30.63
CA LEU A 103 10.69 7.26 -31.29
C LEU A 103 9.67 7.90 -32.24
N GLY A 104 9.70 9.22 -32.42
CA GLY A 104 8.76 9.95 -33.27
C GLY A 104 7.38 10.21 -32.64
N ILE A 105 7.19 9.90 -31.35
CA ILE A 105 5.95 10.16 -30.60
C ILE A 105 6.09 11.51 -29.87
N THR A 106 5.54 12.57 -30.47
CA THR A 106 5.58 13.90 -29.84
C THR A 106 4.45 14.10 -28.83
N ILE A 107 4.79 14.12 -27.54
CA ILE A 107 3.88 14.57 -26.49
C ILE A 107 3.83 16.10 -26.53
N ARG A 108 2.75 16.64 -27.12
CA ARG A 108 2.58 18.10 -27.25
C ARG A 108 2.49 18.75 -25.88
N ALA A 109 3.36 19.72 -25.64
CA ALA A 109 3.21 20.61 -24.49
C ALA A 109 2.00 21.53 -24.74
N PRO A 110 1.25 21.91 -23.69
CA PRO A 110 0.19 22.89 -23.84
C PRO A 110 0.79 24.22 -24.33
N PRO A 111 0.15 24.91 -25.30
CA PRO A 111 0.59 26.23 -25.73
C PRO A 111 0.44 27.23 -24.59
N HIS A 112 1.35 28.19 -24.47
CA HIS A 112 1.26 29.20 -23.42
C HIS A 112 0.07 30.13 -23.65
N CYS A 113 -0.99 29.95 -22.88
CA CYS A 113 -2.19 30.80 -22.90
C CYS A 113 -2.14 31.83 -21.77
N ARG A 114 -2.49 33.08 -22.09
CA ARG A 114 -2.45 34.21 -21.15
C ARG A 114 -3.80 34.41 -20.45
N TYR A 115 -4.17 33.46 -19.59
CA TYR A 115 -5.41 33.57 -18.81
C TYR A 115 -5.28 34.53 -17.62
N GLU A 116 -4.08 34.93 -17.23
CA GLU A 116 -3.81 35.77 -16.04
C GLU A 116 -4.58 37.09 -16.06
N THR A 117 -4.60 37.80 -17.19
CA THR A 117 -5.31 39.08 -17.34
C THR A 117 -6.83 38.94 -17.21
N LEU A 118 -7.39 37.81 -17.68
CA LEU A 118 -8.81 37.48 -17.51
C LEU A 118 -9.13 37.17 -16.05
N LEU A 119 -8.28 36.36 -15.39
CA LEU A 119 -8.50 35.94 -14.01
C LEU A 119 -8.32 37.09 -13.02
N CYS A 120 -7.47 38.08 -13.32
CA CYS A 120 -7.31 39.27 -12.47
C CYS A 120 -8.52 40.22 -12.45
N GLN A 121 -9.51 40.05 -13.32
CA GLN A 121 -10.67 40.95 -13.39
C GLN A 121 -11.63 40.76 -12.21
N ARG A 122 -11.73 41.79 -11.36
CA ARG A 122 -12.64 41.83 -10.20
C ARG A 122 -13.91 42.67 -10.44
N HIS A 123 -13.94 43.51 -11.47
CA HIS A 123 -15.03 44.47 -11.71
C HIS A 123 -15.27 44.72 -13.21
N VAL A 124 -15.71 43.68 -13.93
CA VAL A 124 -16.13 43.82 -15.32
C VAL A 124 -17.44 44.62 -15.37
N GLN A 125 -17.44 45.76 -16.05
CA GLN A 125 -18.62 46.60 -16.21
C GLN A 125 -19.44 46.11 -17.41
N LEU A 126 -20.64 45.58 -17.16
CA LEU A 126 -21.53 45.07 -18.21
C LEU A 126 -22.98 45.40 -17.88
N LEU A 127 -23.64 46.13 -18.78
CA LEU A 127 -25.02 46.64 -18.64
C LEU A 127 -25.25 47.37 -17.31
N GLY A 128 -24.26 48.15 -16.86
CA GLY A 128 -24.30 48.88 -15.58
C GLY A 128 -24.07 48.02 -14.33
N ARG A 129 -23.85 46.71 -14.48
CA ARG A 129 -23.49 45.79 -13.38
C ARG A 129 -21.97 45.72 -13.27
N SER A 130 -21.46 45.68 -12.04
CA SER A 130 -20.05 45.37 -11.76
C SER A 130 -19.92 43.89 -11.42
N ILE A 131 -19.37 43.10 -12.34
CA ILE A 131 -19.28 41.64 -12.21
C ILE A 131 -17.86 41.23 -11.80
N ASP A 132 -17.77 40.43 -10.74
CA ASP A 132 -16.51 39.81 -10.30
C ASP A 132 -16.29 38.47 -11.02
N LEU A 133 -15.50 38.51 -12.10
CA LEU A 133 -15.21 37.31 -12.88
C LEU A 133 -14.31 36.34 -12.11
N ASN A 134 -13.34 36.83 -11.35
CA ASN A 134 -12.45 35.99 -10.53
C ASN A 134 -13.26 35.10 -9.59
N ARG A 135 -14.28 35.67 -8.92
CA ARG A 135 -15.17 34.92 -8.03
C ARG A 135 -15.98 33.86 -8.77
N LEU A 136 -16.61 34.21 -9.90
CA LEU A 136 -17.44 33.28 -10.67
C LEU A 136 -16.62 32.10 -11.23
N VAL A 137 -15.42 32.39 -11.72
CA VAL A 137 -14.49 31.37 -12.24
C VAL A 137 -13.96 30.51 -11.10
N SER A 138 -13.62 31.10 -9.94
CA SER A 138 -13.19 30.37 -8.74
C SER A 138 -14.24 29.35 -8.29
N GLN A 139 -15.52 29.73 -8.24
CA GLN A 139 -16.61 28.84 -7.83
C GLN A 139 -16.72 27.60 -8.74
N ARG A 140 -16.65 27.80 -10.06
CA ARG A 140 -16.71 26.68 -11.02
C ARG A 140 -15.46 25.82 -10.98
N ILE A 141 -14.29 26.42 -10.81
CA ILE A 141 -13.03 25.69 -10.69
C ILE A 141 -13.00 24.86 -9.40
N ASN A 142 -13.54 25.37 -8.29
CA ASN A 142 -13.64 24.61 -7.06
C ASN A 142 -14.47 23.33 -7.26
N ALA A 143 -15.63 23.45 -7.90
CA ALA A 143 -16.46 22.29 -8.28
C ALA A 143 -15.74 21.35 -9.27
N ALA A 144 -14.94 21.88 -10.20
CA ALA A 144 -14.17 21.08 -11.15
C ALA A 144 -13.03 20.30 -10.45
N ILE A 145 -12.38 20.88 -9.45
CA ILE A 145 -11.35 20.21 -8.64
C ILE A 145 -11.98 19.09 -7.81
N ILE A 146 -13.09 19.35 -7.11
CA ILE A 146 -13.81 18.31 -6.35
C ILE A 146 -14.18 17.16 -7.28
N ARG A 147 -14.74 17.47 -8.47
CA ARG A 147 -15.08 16.46 -9.48
C ARG A 147 -13.85 15.69 -9.99
N ALA A 148 -12.71 16.34 -10.17
CA ALA A 148 -11.48 15.67 -10.59
C ALA A 148 -10.93 14.74 -9.51
N LEU A 149 -11.07 15.12 -8.23
CA LEU A 149 -10.69 14.27 -7.09
C LEU A 149 -11.66 13.08 -6.95
N ASP A 150 -12.96 13.31 -7.06
CA ASP A 150 -13.98 12.25 -7.04
C ASP A 150 -13.75 11.23 -8.18
N VAL A 151 -13.51 11.70 -9.40
CA VAL A 151 -13.18 10.83 -10.54
C VAL A 151 -11.89 10.04 -10.31
N ALA A 152 -10.88 10.62 -9.67
CA ALA A 152 -9.64 9.92 -9.33
C ALA A 152 -9.89 8.78 -8.33
N ILE A 153 -10.67 9.05 -7.28
CA ILE A 153 -11.03 8.05 -6.26
C ILE A 153 -11.94 6.96 -6.83
N SER A 154 -12.96 7.33 -7.60
CA SER A 154 -13.84 6.36 -8.29
C SER A 154 -13.09 5.50 -9.31
N LYS A 155 -12.05 6.05 -9.95
CA LYS A 155 -11.18 5.24 -10.82
C LYS A 155 -10.45 4.18 -9.98
N PHE A 156 -9.90 4.55 -8.83
CA PHE A 156 -9.23 3.62 -7.93
C PHE A 156 -10.18 2.51 -7.43
N GLU A 157 -11.41 2.85 -7.05
CA GLU A 157 -12.45 1.89 -6.63
C GLU A 157 -12.80 0.85 -7.71
N SER A 158 -12.59 1.19 -8.99
CA SER A 158 -12.83 0.28 -10.12
C SER A 158 -11.64 -0.64 -10.47
N GLU A 159 -10.47 -0.42 -9.86
CA GLU A 159 -9.20 -1.08 -10.20
C GLU A 159 -8.60 -1.86 -9.01
N GLU A 160 -7.55 -2.66 -9.28
CA GLU A 160 -6.83 -3.43 -8.26
C GLU A 160 -5.93 -2.54 -7.40
N LEU A 161 -5.53 -3.03 -6.22
CA LEU A 161 -4.64 -2.31 -5.30
C LEU A 161 -3.33 -1.78 -5.94
N SER A 162 -2.84 -2.38 -7.03
CA SER A 162 -1.67 -1.87 -7.77
C SER A 162 -1.85 -0.45 -8.32
N SER A 163 -3.10 -0.04 -8.64
CA SER A 163 -3.36 1.31 -9.17
C SER A 163 -3.29 2.42 -8.13
N ILE A 164 -3.03 2.09 -6.85
CA ILE A 164 -2.84 3.11 -5.81
C ILE A 164 -1.68 4.07 -6.11
N VAL A 165 -0.66 3.59 -6.83
CA VAL A 165 0.45 4.45 -7.29
C VAL A 165 -0.02 5.43 -8.37
N GLU A 166 -0.94 5.00 -9.23
CA GLU A 166 -1.57 5.91 -10.20
C GLU A 166 -2.43 6.95 -9.48
N LEU A 167 -3.24 6.52 -8.50
CA LEU A 167 -4.07 7.42 -7.69
C LEU A 167 -3.22 8.48 -6.99
N ASP A 168 -2.16 8.08 -6.28
CA ASP A 168 -1.28 8.99 -5.54
C ASP A 168 -0.70 10.09 -6.44
N ASN A 169 -0.20 9.71 -7.61
CA ASN A 169 0.35 10.68 -8.56
C ASN A 169 -0.75 11.55 -9.23
N LEU A 170 -1.95 11.00 -9.43
CA LEU A 170 -3.08 11.77 -9.96
C LEU A 170 -3.55 12.82 -8.94
N LEU A 171 -3.55 12.48 -7.65
CA LEU A 171 -3.80 13.39 -6.54
C LEU A 171 -2.70 14.47 -6.45
N GLU A 172 -1.43 14.12 -6.58
CA GLU A 172 -0.34 15.11 -6.63
C GLU A 172 -0.43 16.02 -7.87
N THR A 173 -0.91 15.50 -9.00
CA THR A 173 -1.19 16.32 -10.18
C THR A 173 -2.35 17.29 -9.94
N ASN A 174 -3.41 16.84 -9.26
CA ASN A 174 -4.50 17.72 -8.82
C ASN A 174 -4.01 18.76 -7.81
N ARG A 175 -3.09 18.40 -6.91
CA ARG A 175 -2.49 19.31 -5.93
C ARG A 175 -1.63 20.38 -6.59
N LEU A 176 -0.83 20.02 -7.58
CA LEU A 176 -0.07 20.98 -8.37
C LEU A 176 -0.99 21.88 -9.20
N CYS A 177 -2.04 21.33 -9.80
CA CYS A 177 -3.06 22.11 -10.51
C CYS A 177 -3.72 23.14 -9.59
N HIS A 178 -4.14 22.73 -8.38
CA HIS A 178 -4.69 23.61 -7.35
C HIS A 178 -3.70 24.72 -6.98
N ARG A 179 -2.41 24.39 -6.77
CA ARG A 179 -1.37 25.38 -6.45
C ARG A 179 -1.22 26.44 -7.54
N LEU A 180 -1.14 26.02 -8.81
CA LEU A 180 -1.02 26.94 -9.96
C LEU A 180 -2.27 27.82 -10.12
N LEU A 181 -3.45 27.27 -9.84
CA LEU A 181 -4.70 28.01 -9.87
C LEU A 181 -4.81 29.00 -8.70
N ASN A 182 -4.35 28.63 -7.51
CA ASN A 182 -4.39 29.46 -6.30
C ASN A 182 -3.47 30.69 -6.39
N GLU A 183 -2.43 30.66 -7.24
CA GLU A 183 -1.62 31.86 -7.54
C GLU A 183 -2.42 32.95 -8.27
N GLN A 184 -3.47 32.57 -9.02
CA GLN A 184 -4.25 33.47 -9.87
C GLN A 184 -5.67 33.73 -9.33
N LEU A 185 -6.22 32.79 -8.55
CA LEU A 185 -7.59 32.80 -8.05
C LEU A 185 -7.58 32.96 -6.54
N GLY A 186 -8.25 34.00 -6.03
CA GLY A 186 -8.21 34.32 -4.60
C GLY A 186 -9.27 33.64 -3.74
N SER A 187 -10.16 32.83 -4.34
CA SER A 187 -11.33 32.26 -3.64
C SER A 187 -11.46 30.74 -3.78
N ILE A 188 -10.33 30.02 -3.96
CA ILE A 188 -10.32 28.55 -3.94
C ILE A 188 -10.15 28.08 -2.49
N SER A 189 -10.92 27.06 -2.09
CA SER A 189 -10.77 26.39 -0.80
C SER A 189 -9.44 25.63 -0.69
N ASP A 190 -9.04 25.28 0.52
CA ASP A 190 -7.80 24.52 0.73
C ASP A 190 -7.89 23.11 0.12
N PHE A 191 -6.80 22.67 -0.53
CA PHE A 191 -6.76 21.39 -1.21
C PHE A 191 -7.10 20.20 -0.30
N ASN A 192 -6.64 20.23 0.96
CA ASN A 192 -6.88 19.16 1.91
C ASN A 192 -8.37 19.05 2.26
N GLU A 193 -9.09 20.17 2.37
CA GLU A 193 -10.53 20.17 2.63
C GLU A 193 -11.30 19.57 1.45
N LEU A 194 -10.93 19.97 0.22
CA LEU A 194 -11.51 19.43 -1.01
C LEU A 194 -11.24 17.93 -1.17
N LEU A 195 -10.05 17.47 -0.80
CA LEU A 195 -9.71 16.05 -0.79
C LEU A 195 -10.53 15.28 0.25
N CYS A 196 -10.67 15.82 1.46
CA CYS A 196 -11.48 15.20 2.51
C CYS A 196 -12.96 15.11 2.09
N GLU A 197 -13.48 16.14 1.44
CA GLU A 197 -14.84 16.14 0.89
C GLU A 197 -15.01 15.04 -0.17
N ALA A 198 -14.14 14.99 -1.19
CA ALA A 198 -14.20 13.97 -2.24
C ALA A 198 -13.98 12.53 -1.72
N ASN A 199 -13.15 12.38 -0.68
CA ASN A 199 -12.89 11.10 -0.02
C ASN A 199 -13.96 10.71 1.00
N HIS A 200 -14.97 11.55 1.22
CA HIS A 200 -16.01 11.39 2.25
C HIS A 200 -15.46 11.24 3.69
N SER A 201 -14.30 11.83 3.98
CA SER A 201 -13.64 11.75 5.31
C SER A 201 -13.90 12.96 6.21
N VAL A 202 -14.94 13.76 5.90
CA VAL A 202 -15.35 14.92 6.72
C VAL A 202 -16.31 14.48 7.83
N SER A 203 -17.38 13.76 7.47
CA SER A 203 -18.39 13.27 8.41
C SER A 203 -18.15 11.85 8.87
N ALA A 204 -17.38 11.07 8.10
CA ALA A 204 -16.99 9.71 8.45
C ALA A 204 -15.52 9.68 8.91
N PRO A 205 -15.19 8.81 9.88
CA PRO A 205 -13.81 8.69 10.36
C PRO A 205 -12.88 8.11 9.30
N TYR A 206 -13.42 7.39 8.30
CA TYR A 206 -12.64 6.67 7.29
C TYR A 206 -13.11 7.07 5.90
N GLY A 207 -12.16 7.45 5.06
CA GLY A 207 -12.43 7.79 3.67
C GLY A 207 -12.60 6.57 2.77
N ARG A 208 -13.13 6.82 1.59
CA ARG A 208 -13.33 5.84 0.50
C ARG A 208 -12.05 5.09 0.15
N ILE A 209 -10.91 5.78 0.07
CA ILE A 209 -9.61 5.17 -0.25
C ILE A 209 -9.25 4.09 0.77
N THR A 210 -9.40 4.36 2.07
CA THR A 210 -9.08 3.41 3.15
C THR A 210 -9.97 2.17 3.07
N LEU A 211 -11.26 2.37 2.82
CA LEU A 211 -12.24 1.29 2.67
C LEU A 211 -11.92 0.40 1.46
N HIS A 212 -11.57 1.01 0.31
CA HIS A 212 -11.20 0.26 -0.89
C HIS A 212 -9.89 -0.52 -0.71
N VAL A 213 -8.88 0.08 -0.06
CA VAL A 213 -7.64 -0.65 0.26
C VAL A 213 -7.96 -1.87 1.13
N PHE A 214 -8.76 -1.72 2.19
CA PHE A 214 -9.15 -2.86 3.02
C PHE A 214 -9.93 -3.92 2.22
N TRP A 215 -10.83 -3.50 1.35
CA TRP A 215 -11.61 -4.38 0.47
C TRP A 215 -10.72 -5.20 -0.46
N GLU A 216 -9.80 -4.55 -1.18
CA GLU A 216 -8.83 -5.23 -2.07
C GLU A 216 -7.85 -6.12 -1.30
N LEU A 217 -7.45 -5.73 -0.08
CA LEU A 217 -6.62 -6.59 0.77
C LEU A 217 -7.33 -7.90 1.10
N ASN A 218 -8.58 -7.82 1.56
CA ASN A 218 -9.36 -8.97 1.99
C ASN A 218 -9.75 -9.90 0.82
N TYR A 219 -10.18 -9.33 -0.31
CA TYR A 219 -10.74 -10.10 -1.43
C TYR A 219 -9.76 -10.46 -2.54
N ASP A 220 -8.66 -9.71 -2.72
CA ASP A 220 -7.69 -9.97 -3.80
C ASP A 220 -6.27 -10.23 -3.28
N LEU A 221 -5.64 -9.33 -2.51
CA LEU A 221 -4.23 -9.47 -2.10
C LEU A 221 -4.00 -10.76 -1.30
N ILE A 222 -4.68 -10.88 -0.15
CA ILE A 222 -4.51 -11.98 0.80
C ILE A 222 -4.77 -13.33 0.13
N PRO A 223 -5.89 -13.54 -0.60
CA PRO A 223 -6.15 -14.81 -1.22
C PRO A 223 -5.35 -15.04 -2.50
N ASN A 224 -5.09 -14.08 -3.39
CA ASN A 224 -4.64 -14.36 -4.77
C ASN A 224 -3.17 -14.08 -5.05
N PHE A 225 -2.41 -13.48 -4.13
CA PHE A 225 -1.01 -13.15 -4.37
C PHE A 225 -0.04 -14.13 -3.71
N CYS A 226 1.15 -14.25 -4.31
CA CYS A 226 2.28 -15.03 -3.86
C CYS A 226 3.42 -14.08 -3.50
N TYR A 227 3.86 -14.13 -2.25
CA TYR A 227 5.03 -13.37 -1.81
C TYR A 227 6.33 -14.01 -2.33
N ASN A 228 7.25 -13.18 -2.81
CA ASN A 228 8.60 -13.57 -3.18
C ASN A 228 9.61 -12.70 -2.41
N GLY A 229 10.34 -13.32 -1.48
CA GLY A 229 11.38 -12.67 -0.70
C GLY A 229 12.77 -12.68 -1.37
N SER A 230 12.94 -13.42 -2.46
CA SER A 230 14.24 -13.60 -3.13
C SER A 230 14.59 -12.48 -4.11
N THR A 231 13.58 -11.82 -4.69
CA THR A 231 13.81 -10.58 -5.41
C THR A 231 14.27 -9.54 -4.39
N ARG A 232 15.42 -8.88 -4.60
CA ARG A 232 15.94 -7.81 -3.72
C ARG A 232 14.93 -6.68 -3.42
N ARG A 233 13.77 -6.70 -4.08
CA ARG A 233 12.54 -6.00 -3.71
C ARG A 233 11.50 -7.06 -3.33
N PRO A 234 11.05 -7.10 -2.06
CA PRO A 234 10.00 -8.01 -1.63
C PRO A 234 8.71 -7.64 -2.36
N VAL A 235 8.15 -8.60 -3.09
CA VAL A 235 7.04 -8.36 -4.01
C VAL A 235 6.02 -9.49 -3.92
N PHE A 236 4.76 -9.10 -3.90
CA PHE A 236 3.61 -9.95 -4.14
C PHE A 236 3.34 -10.01 -5.65
N VAL A 237 3.31 -11.21 -6.21
CA VAL A 237 2.96 -11.45 -7.61
C VAL A 237 1.67 -12.24 -7.66
N ARG A 238 0.79 -11.98 -8.63
CA ARG A 238 -0.47 -12.72 -8.76
C ARG A 238 -0.18 -14.22 -8.94
N SER A 239 -0.87 -15.05 -8.17
CA SER A 239 -0.77 -16.51 -8.28
C SER A 239 -1.24 -16.99 -9.64
N LEU A 240 -0.58 -18.03 -10.16
CA LEU A 240 -0.98 -18.72 -11.38
C LEU A 240 -2.28 -19.54 -11.20
N VAL A 241 -2.69 -19.79 -9.94
CA VAL A 241 -3.91 -20.54 -9.62
C VAL A 241 -5.06 -19.57 -9.41
N LYS A 242 -6.07 -19.66 -10.28
CA LYS A 242 -7.37 -19.04 -10.02
C LYS A 242 -8.15 -19.96 -9.09
N ASP A 243 -8.26 -19.61 -7.82
CA ASP A 243 -9.11 -20.35 -6.90
C ASP A 243 -10.58 -20.22 -7.33
N SER A 244 -11.26 -21.36 -7.48
CA SER A 244 -12.64 -21.40 -7.93
C SER A 244 -13.63 -20.99 -6.83
N LYS A 245 -13.22 -21.09 -5.56
CA LYS A 245 -14.05 -20.78 -4.38
C LYS A 245 -14.04 -19.31 -4.00
N ARG A 246 -12.97 -18.58 -4.29
CA ARG A 246 -12.80 -17.15 -3.95
C ARG A 246 -12.59 -16.32 -5.21
N LYS A 247 -13.70 -16.05 -5.92
CA LYS A 247 -13.67 -15.11 -7.03
C LYS A 247 -13.54 -13.69 -6.49
N VAL A 248 -12.63 -12.91 -7.07
CA VAL A 248 -12.61 -11.45 -6.87
C VAL A 248 -14.02 -10.94 -7.19
N PRO A 249 -14.68 -10.23 -6.28
CA PRO A 249 -15.99 -9.67 -6.55
C PRO A 249 -15.95 -8.78 -7.80
N GLN A 250 -17.06 -8.69 -8.52
CA GLN A 250 -17.10 -7.84 -9.70
C GLN A 250 -16.89 -6.38 -9.26
N ARG A 251 -15.79 -5.78 -9.73
CA ARG A 251 -15.46 -4.38 -9.46
C ARG A 251 -16.51 -3.46 -10.08
N GLU A 252 -16.65 -2.28 -9.50
CA GLU A 252 -17.46 -1.22 -10.08
C GLU A 252 -16.92 -0.79 -11.45
N ARG A 253 -17.80 -0.28 -12.31
CA ARG A 253 -17.39 0.16 -13.64
C ARG A 253 -16.58 1.45 -13.52
N PRO A 254 -15.53 1.63 -14.34
CA PRO A 254 -14.73 2.85 -14.31
C PRO A 254 -15.60 4.08 -14.63
N PRO A 255 -15.32 5.23 -14.00
CA PRO A 255 -16.11 6.44 -14.20
C PRO A 255 -15.98 6.96 -15.64
N SER A 256 -17.12 7.21 -16.29
CA SER A 256 -17.16 7.85 -17.61
C SER A 256 -17.01 9.37 -17.47
N ALA A 257 -15.78 9.83 -17.32
CA ALA A 257 -15.44 11.25 -17.20
C ALA A 257 -14.66 11.79 -18.41
N ALA A 258 -14.74 13.11 -18.63
CA ALA A 258 -13.94 13.78 -19.66
C ALA A 258 -12.45 13.71 -19.33
N VAL A 259 -11.61 13.68 -20.37
CA VAL A 259 -10.15 13.47 -20.25
C VAL A 259 -9.47 14.57 -19.42
N HIS A 260 -10.04 15.78 -19.41
CA HIS A 260 -9.50 16.89 -18.61
C HIS A 260 -9.58 16.63 -17.10
N TYR A 261 -10.49 15.79 -16.61
CA TYR A 261 -10.55 15.43 -15.19
C TYR A 261 -9.48 14.41 -14.76
N PHE A 262 -8.89 13.68 -15.72
CA PHE A 262 -7.79 12.74 -15.46
C PHE A 262 -6.42 13.43 -15.59
N TRP A 263 -5.75 13.30 -16.73
CA TRP A 263 -4.39 13.81 -16.99
C TRP A 263 -4.37 15.03 -17.92
N GLY A 264 -5.53 15.68 -18.12
CA GLY A 264 -5.68 16.89 -18.92
C GLY A 264 -5.89 16.65 -20.42
N SER A 265 -5.05 15.85 -21.08
CA SER A 265 -5.12 15.61 -22.53
C SER A 265 -5.05 14.11 -22.88
N LYS A 266 -5.53 13.75 -24.08
CA LYS A 266 -5.50 12.35 -24.56
C LYS A 266 -4.08 11.79 -24.66
N SER A 267 -3.12 12.60 -25.12
CA SER A 267 -1.72 12.19 -25.22
C SER A 267 -1.07 12.01 -23.85
N LEU A 268 -1.35 12.91 -22.90
CA LEU A 268 -0.83 12.80 -21.54
C LEU A 268 -1.47 11.62 -20.81
N HIS A 269 -2.76 11.40 -20.99
CA HIS A 269 -3.46 10.24 -20.45
C HIS A 269 -2.81 8.93 -20.91
N ALA A 270 -2.59 8.75 -22.22
CA ALA A 270 -1.92 7.57 -22.75
C ALA A 270 -0.49 7.41 -22.22
N ALA A 271 0.26 8.51 -22.08
CA ALA A 271 1.61 8.49 -21.52
C ALA A 271 1.62 8.00 -20.07
N PHE A 272 0.77 8.58 -19.22
CA PHE A 272 0.68 8.19 -17.80
C PHE A 272 0.14 6.77 -17.63
N THR A 273 -0.87 6.35 -18.41
CA THR A 273 -1.35 4.96 -18.38
C THR A 273 -0.23 3.97 -18.72
N ASN A 274 0.61 4.28 -19.72
CA ASN A 274 1.77 3.44 -20.04
C ASN A 274 2.81 3.42 -18.93
N LEU A 275 3.10 4.57 -18.31
CA LEU A 275 4.02 4.63 -17.16
C LEU A 275 3.50 3.81 -15.97
N TYR A 276 2.21 3.91 -15.65
CA TYR A 276 1.63 3.18 -14.52
C TYR A 276 1.34 1.72 -14.82
N SER A 277 1.24 1.31 -16.09
CA SER A 277 1.20 -0.10 -16.48
C SER A 277 2.43 -0.89 -16.00
N LEU A 278 3.58 -0.22 -15.81
CA LEU A 278 4.79 -0.83 -15.25
C LEU A 278 4.62 -1.26 -13.79
N TYR A 279 3.68 -0.65 -13.06
CA TYR A 279 3.34 -1.00 -11.68
C TYR A 279 2.19 -2.02 -11.61
N SER A 280 1.65 -2.45 -12.76
CA SER A 280 0.64 -3.50 -12.81
C SER A 280 1.25 -4.89 -12.66
N GLY A 281 0.47 -5.83 -12.11
CA GLY A 281 0.86 -7.24 -12.00
C GLY A 281 1.74 -7.59 -10.79
N PHE A 282 2.14 -6.60 -9.98
CA PHE A 282 2.86 -6.84 -8.74
C PHE A 282 2.52 -5.81 -7.66
N ILE A 283 2.70 -6.17 -6.39
CA ILE A 283 2.56 -5.26 -5.25
C ILE A 283 3.84 -5.33 -4.43
N GLY A 284 4.39 -4.17 -4.08
CA GLY A 284 5.69 -4.08 -3.43
C GLY A 284 5.85 -2.74 -2.73
N LEU A 285 7.08 -2.42 -2.33
CA LEU A 285 7.35 -1.24 -1.51
C LEU A 285 6.81 0.10 -2.08
N PRO A 286 6.87 0.41 -3.40
CA PRO A 286 6.28 1.64 -3.94
C PRO A 286 4.77 1.76 -3.68
N HIS A 287 4.06 0.64 -3.76
CA HIS A 287 2.62 0.57 -3.50
C HIS A 287 2.34 0.77 -2.01
N LEU A 288 3.10 0.08 -1.14
CA LEU A 288 2.93 0.19 0.31
C LEU A 288 3.28 1.59 0.85
N LYS A 289 4.22 2.29 0.23
CA LYS A 289 4.50 3.70 0.53
C LYS A 289 3.34 4.62 0.14
N ALA A 290 2.72 4.39 -1.02
CA ALA A 290 1.51 5.10 -1.41
C ALA A 290 0.34 4.81 -0.46
N VAL A 291 0.18 3.54 -0.02
CA VAL A 291 -0.77 3.17 1.03
C VAL A 291 -0.48 3.95 2.31
N ALA A 292 0.78 3.98 2.78
CA ALA A 292 1.15 4.66 4.01
C ALA A 292 0.86 6.17 3.96
N ARG A 293 1.17 6.84 2.84
CA ARG A 293 0.91 8.28 2.64
C ARG A 293 -0.57 8.62 2.57
N LEU A 294 -1.38 7.82 1.87
CA LEU A 294 -2.80 8.12 1.66
C LEU A 294 -3.68 7.76 2.86
N LEU A 295 -3.34 6.70 3.61
CA LEU A 295 -4.15 6.25 4.75
C LEU A 295 -3.78 6.97 6.06
N GLY A 296 -2.53 7.40 6.18
CA GLY A 296 -1.98 7.92 7.43
C GLY A 296 -2.07 6.90 8.59
N TYR A 297 -1.75 7.36 9.80
CA TYR A 297 -1.74 6.48 10.98
C TYR A 297 -3.12 5.92 11.32
N GLN A 298 -4.17 6.74 11.21
CA GLN A 298 -5.53 6.31 11.53
C GLN A 298 -5.99 5.19 10.59
N GLY A 299 -5.81 5.35 9.28
CA GLY A 299 -6.16 4.34 8.29
C GLY A 299 -5.41 3.03 8.47
N ILE A 300 -4.10 3.10 8.75
CA ILE A 300 -3.25 1.93 9.00
C ILE A 300 -3.71 1.16 10.25
N ALA A 301 -4.03 1.87 11.34
CA ALA A 301 -4.44 1.24 12.60
C ALA A 301 -5.68 0.35 12.44
N ILE A 302 -6.69 0.81 11.70
CA ILE A 302 -7.93 0.04 11.49
C ILE A 302 -7.67 -1.17 10.60
N ILE A 303 -6.87 -1.01 9.54
CA ILE A 303 -6.49 -2.13 8.69
C ILE A 303 -5.82 -3.21 9.52
N LEU A 304 -4.88 -2.85 10.41
CA LEU A 304 -4.23 -3.81 11.30
C LEU A 304 -5.23 -4.47 12.27
N GLU A 305 -6.17 -3.71 12.83
CA GLU A 305 -7.21 -4.26 13.71
C GLU A 305 -8.11 -5.28 12.99
N GLU A 306 -8.57 -4.95 11.78
CA GLU A 306 -9.39 -5.84 10.97
C GLU A 306 -8.60 -7.06 10.47
N LEU A 307 -7.32 -6.90 10.13
CA LEU A 307 -6.44 -8.02 9.78
C LEU A 307 -6.26 -8.98 10.96
N ILE A 308 -6.15 -8.48 12.20
CA ILE A 308 -6.12 -9.34 13.40
C ILE A 308 -7.43 -10.12 13.55
N LYS A 309 -8.59 -9.51 13.26
CA LYS A 309 -9.89 -10.20 13.28
C LYS A 309 -9.95 -11.31 12.21
N ILE A 310 -9.44 -11.04 11.00
CA ILE A 310 -9.35 -12.05 9.93
C ILE A 310 -8.43 -13.20 10.35
N VAL A 311 -7.26 -12.91 10.92
CA VAL A 311 -6.34 -13.93 11.43
C VAL A 311 -7.01 -14.79 12.49
N ARG A 312 -7.74 -14.18 13.45
CA ARG A 312 -8.49 -14.91 14.47
C ARG A 312 -9.51 -15.88 13.84
N ASN A 313 -10.25 -15.42 12.82
CA ASN A 313 -11.23 -16.24 12.14
C ASN A 313 -10.59 -17.39 11.34
N LEU A 314 -9.45 -17.13 10.66
CA LEU A 314 -8.72 -18.14 9.90
C LEU A 314 -8.11 -19.21 10.81
N VAL A 315 -7.49 -18.80 11.93
CA VAL A 315 -6.85 -19.71 12.89
C VAL A 315 -7.89 -20.56 13.61
N ASN A 316 -8.95 -19.95 14.15
CA ASN A 316 -9.95 -20.65 14.96
C ASN A 316 -10.99 -21.42 14.13
N GLY A 317 -11.17 -21.05 12.87
CA GLY A 317 -12.11 -21.68 11.94
C GLY A 317 -11.45 -22.77 11.08
N PRO A 318 -11.12 -22.47 9.81
CA PRO A 318 -10.69 -23.48 8.86
C PRO A 318 -9.35 -24.12 9.23
N LEU A 319 -8.38 -23.35 9.71
CA LEU A 319 -7.05 -23.89 10.02
C LEU A 319 -7.13 -24.92 11.16
N ARG A 320 -7.85 -24.60 12.24
CA ARG A 320 -8.09 -25.55 13.34
C ARG A 320 -8.77 -26.84 12.87
N GLY A 321 -9.81 -26.72 12.03
CA GLY A 321 -10.52 -27.86 11.47
C GLY A 321 -9.59 -28.79 10.67
N HIS A 322 -8.77 -28.21 9.80
CA HIS A 322 -7.79 -28.96 9.01
C HIS A 322 -6.69 -29.57 9.88
N VAL A 323 -6.13 -28.83 10.84
CA VAL A 323 -5.09 -29.30 11.75
C VAL A 323 -5.59 -30.50 12.57
N LYS A 324 -6.81 -30.45 13.09
CA LYS A 324 -7.43 -31.56 13.82
C LYS A 324 -7.58 -32.81 12.94
N SER A 325 -8.06 -32.64 11.71
CA SER A 325 -8.19 -33.75 10.75
C SER A 325 -6.83 -34.34 10.37
N LEU A 326 -5.82 -33.48 10.17
CA LEU A 326 -4.47 -33.91 9.84
C LEU A 326 -3.80 -34.65 11.01
N PHE A 327 -3.98 -34.21 12.26
CA PHE A 327 -3.49 -34.93 13.44
C PHE A 327 -4.10 -36.34 13.56
N ASN A 328 -5.37 -36.52 13.18
CA ASN A 328 -5.99 -37.86 13.14
C ASN A 328 -5.39 -38.77 12.05
N LEU A 329 -4.88 -38.19 10.96
CA LEU A 329 -4.23 -38.92 9.86
C LEU A 329 -2.73 -39.16 10.10
N MET A 330 -2.11 -38.37 10.98
CA MET A 330 -0.70 -38.50 11.34
C MET A 330 -0.43 -39.80 12.10
N PRO A 331 0.73 -40.43 11.90
CA PRO A 331 1.14 -41.58 12.71
C PRO A 331 1.32 -41.14 14.17
N LYS A 332 0.79 -41.94 15.11
CA LYS A 332 0.92 -41.66 16.56
C LYS A 332 2.39 -41.50 16.99
N VAL A 333 3.27 -42.31 16.39
CA VAL A 333 4.71 -42.32 16.67
C VAL A 333 5.46 -42.40 15.34
N CYS A 334 6.39 -41.48 15.09
CA CYS A 334 7.26 -41.50 13.92
C CYS A 334 8.71 -41.26 14.36
N LYS A 335 9.50 -42.35 14.35
CA LYS A 335 10.90 -42.31 14.78
C LYS A 335 11.79 -41.80 13.65
N LEU A 336 12.91 -41.17 14.02
CA LEU A 336 13.98 -40.84 13.09
C LEU A 336 14.88 -42.07 12.91
N PRO A 337 14.90 -42.73 11.73
CA PRO A 337 15.72 -43.92 11.54
C PRO A 337 17.21 -43.60 11.65
N ARG A 338 18.01 -44.56 12.13
CA ARG A 338 19.46 -44.40 12.25
C ARG A 338 20.12 -44.22 10.88
N PHE A 339 21.31 -43.62 10.89
CA PHE A 339 22.12 -43.43 9.69
C PHE A 339 22.40 -44.75 8.94
N ASP A 340 22.54 -45.86 9.67
CA ASP A 340 22.88 -47.18 9.13
C ASP A 340 21.89 -47.71 8.07
N TYR A 341 20.63 -47.26 8.10
CA TYR A 341 19.60 -47.65 7.13
C TYR A 341 19.84 -47.02 5.74
N GLY A 342 20.59 -45.91 5.66
CA GLY A 342 20.84 -45.18 4.43
C GLY A 342 19.66 -44.32 3.94
N SER A 343 19.97 -43.27 3.18
CA SER A 343 19.02 -42.27 2.71
C SER A 343 17.87 -42.80 1.84
N PRO A 344 18.04 -43.83 0.98
CA PRO A 344 16.92 -44.38 0.20
C PRO A 344 15.88 -45.08 1.09
N ALA A 345 16.32 -45.86 2.08
CA ALA A 345 15.44 -46.55 3.00
C ALA A 345 14.73 -45.58 3.97
N VAL A 346 15.42 -44.51 4.38
CA VAL A 346 14.81 -43.43 5.18
C VAL A 346 13.71 -42.71 4.39
N LEU A 347 13.94 -42.45 3.09
CA LEU A 347 12.93 -41.85 2.22
C LEU A 347 11.71 -42.77 2.08
N GLU A 348 11.92 -44.07 1.84
CA GLU A 348 10.84 -45.06 1.76
C GLU A 348 10.05 -45.17 3.08
N TYR A 349 10.75 -45.15 4.22
CA TYR A 349 10.15 -45.13 5.55
C TYR A 349 9.19 -43.93 5.72
N TYR A 350 9.63 -42.72 5.38
CA TYR A 350 8.78 -41.53 5.51
C TYR A 350 7.60 -41.52 4.54
N ILE A 351 7.79 -42.00 3.30
CA ILE A 351 6.69 -42.14 2.35
C ILE A 351 5.62 -43.08 2.93
N ALA A 352 6.02 -44.25 3.44
CA ALA A 352 5.10 -45.22 4.01
C ALA A 352 4.33 -44.66 5.23
N HIS A 353 5.02 -44.00 6.15
CA HIS A 353 4.41 -43.47 7.38
C HIS A 353 3.54 -42.23 7.16
N LEU A 354 3.85 -41.42 6.14
CA LEU A 354 3.12 -40.17 5.84
C LEU A 354 2.08 -40.35 4.72
N THR A 355 1.93 -41.54 4.12
CA THR A 355 1.02 -41.78 2.97
C THR A 355 -0.41 -41.26 3.23
N ASN A 356 -0.94 -41.41 4.44
CA ASN A 356 -2.29 -40.96 4.80
C ASN A 356 -2.45 -39.43 4.75
N VAL A 357 -1.40 -38.69 5.09
CA VAL A 357 -1.36 -37.22 5.00
C VAL A 357 -1.29 -36.79 3.54
N GLY A 358 -0.50 -37.49 2.72
CA GLY A 358 -0.37 -37.21 1.28
C GLY A 358 -1.65 -37.48 0.48
N ARG A 359 -2.50 -38.41 0.94
CA ARG A 359 -3.81 -38.72 0.34
C ARG A 359 -4.91 -37.72 0.72
N TYR A 360 -4.63 -36.75 1.58
CA TYR A 360 -5.61 -35.73 1.96
C TYR A 360 -5.85 -34.78 0.77
N ALA A 361 -7.00 -34.95 0.10
CA ALA A 361 -7.32 -34.23 -1.14
C ALA A 361 -7.39 -32.69 -0.97
N GLU A 362 -7.73 -32.24 0.24
CA GLU A 362 -7.84 -30.82 0.59
C GLU A 362 -6.48 -30.18 0.97
N LEU A 363 -5.40 -30.97 1.05
CA LEU A 363 -4.09 -30.48 1.49
C LEU A 363 -3.55 -29.37 0.58
N LYS A 364 -3.49 -29.65 -0.73
CA LYS A 364 -2.96 -28.71 -1.72
C LYS A 364 -3.93 -27.54 -1.99
N LYS A 365 -5.24 -27.74 -1.82
CA LYS A 365 -6.25 -26.73 -2.20
C LYS A 365 -6.66 -25.85 -1.03
N ASP A 366 -7.09 -26.41 0.09
CA ASP A 366 -7.69 -25.64 1.18
C ASP A 366 -6.66 -25.34 2.29
N VAL A 367 -5.84 -26.32 2.69
CA VAL A 367 -4.83 -26.12 3.75
C VAL A 367 -3.74 -25.14 3.32
N CYS A 368 -3.15 -25.35 2.14
CA CYS A 368 -2.13 -24.44 1.61
C CYS A 368 -2.69 -23.04 1.35
N GLN A 369 -3.97 -22.92 0.98
CA GLN A 369 -4.65 -21.65 0.77
C GLN A 369 -4.80 -20.87 2.08
N VAL A 370 -5.32 -21.51 3.13
CA VAL A 370 -5.51 -20.87 4.44
C VAL A 370 -4.17 -20.44 5.05
N LEU A 371 -3.14 -21.26 4.90
CA LEU A 371 -1.79 -20.91 5.35
C LEU A 371 -1.17 -19.78 4.50
N ARG A 372 -1.40 -19.77 3.17
CA ARG A 372 -0.98 -18.65 2.32
C ARG A 372 -1.61 -17.35 2.79
N GLU A 373 -2.91 -17.34 3.03
CA GLU A 373 -3.63 -16.15 3.48
C GLU A 373 -3.07 -15.63 4.80
N LEU A 374 -2.90 -16.51 5.79
CA LEU A 374 -2.29 -16.15 7.07
C LEU A 374 -0.88 -15.57 6.88
N GLY A 375 -0.08 -16.18 6.02
CA GLY A 375 1.28 -15.73 5.75
C GLY A 375 1.35 -14.41 5.00
N ASN A 376 0.47 -14.21 4.02
CA ASN A 376 0.35 -12.95 3.29
C ASN A 376 -0.04 -11.81 4.23
N ILE A 377 -0.92 -12.05 5.21
CA ILE A 377 -1.25 -11.05 6.25
C ILE A 377 -0.01 -10.71 7.09
N ILE A 378 0.70 -11.71 7.61
CA ILE A 378 1.91 -11.51 8.43
C ILE A 378 2.95 -10.70 7.65
N VAL A 379 3.23 -11.10 6.41
CA VAL A 379 4.20 -10.42 5.56
C VAL A 379 3.72 -9.02 5.19
N PHE A 380 2.43 -8.82 4.92
CA PHE A 380 1.87 -7.50 4.64
C PHE A 380 2.09 -6.55 5.82
N CYS A 381 1.81 -6.97 7.06
CA CYS A 381 2.06 -6.16 8.26
C CYS A 381 3.54 -5.77 8.39
N LEU A 382 4.46 -6.72 8.19
CA LEU A 382 5.90 -6.48 8.20
C LEU A 382 6.32 -5.47 7.13
N GLN A 383 5.85 -5.64 5.90
CA GLN A 383 6.22 -4.77 4.78
C GLN A 383 5.58 -3.38 4.88
N LEU A 384 4.38 -3.27 5.46
CA LEU A 384 3.71 -2.01 5.71
C LEU A 384 4.46 -1.18 6.76
N GLU A 385 4.93 -1.82 7.84
CA GLU A 385 5.79 -1.15 8.83
C GLU A 385 7.10 -0.67 8.22
N LEU A 386 7.76 -1.50 7.40
CA LEU A 386 8.97 -1.07 6.68
C LEU A 386 8.71 0.11 5.74
N ALA A 387 7.56 0.14 5.06
CA ALA A 387 7.16 1.26 4.22
C ALA A 387 6.94 2.52 5.04
N LEU A 388 6.20 2.41 6.16
CA LEU A 388 5.91 3.50 7.07
C LEU A 388 7.20 4.09 7.66
N ALA A 389 8.11 3.25 8.16
CA ALA A 389 9.38 3.69 8.70
C ALA A 389 10.23 4.46 7.68
N GLN A 390 10.18 4.08 6.39
CA GLN A 390 10.90 4.82 5.35
C GLN A 390 10.29 6.19 5.07
N GLU A 391 8.96 6.33 5.09
CA GLU A 391 8.30 7.63 4.94
C GLU A 391 8.58 8.53 6.15
N GLU A 392 8.48 7.98 7.37
CA GLU A 392 8.76 8.73 8.61
C GLU A 392 10.22 9.19 8.70
N VAL A 393 11.18 8.38 8.27
CA VAL A 393 12.59 8.79 8.24
C VAL A 393 12.79 9.95 7.26
N MET A 394 12.11 9.94 6.11
CA MET A 394 12.16 11.07 5.17
C MET A 394 11.55 12.34 5.78
N ASP A 395 10.44 12.21 6.52
CA ASP A 395 9.84 13.32 7.25
C ASP A 395 10.78 13.87 8.34
N LEU A 396 11.43 12.99 9.11
CA LEU A 396 12.41 13.39 10.13
C LEU A 396 13.64 14.08 9.51
N LEU A 397 14.14 13.59 8.38
CA LEU A 397 15.27 14.19 7.67
C LEU A 397 14.93 15.57 7.10
N THR A 398 13.70 15.75 6.59
CA THR A 398 13.24 17.06 6.10
C THR A 398 12.94 18.02 7.24
N ALA A 399 12.51 17.52 8.40
CA ALA A 399 12.26 18.31 9.60
C ALA A 399 13.54 18.66 10.40
N ALA A 400 14.61 17.86 10.28
CA ALA A 400 15.85 17.99 11.06
C ALA A 400 16.43 19.42 11.14
N PRO A 401 16.48 20.21 10.04
CA PRO A 401 16.99 21.59 10.09
C PRO A 401 16.16 22.53 10.97
N PHE A 402 14.86 22.25 11.12
CA PHE A 402 13.91 23.09 11.87
C PHE A 402 13.78 22.68 13.33
N THR A 403 14.21 21.45 13.67
CA THR A 403 14.09 20.84 15.00
C THR A 403 15.41 20.76 15.77
N ASN A 404 16.45 21.44 15.27
CA ASN A 404 17.81 21.49 15.81
C ASN A 404 18.54 20.13 15.83
N ILE A 405 18.30 19.29 14.82
CA ILE A 405 19.03 18.03 14.65
C ILE A 405 20.16 18.26 13.63
N ILE A 406 21.39 18.36 14.14
CA ILE A 406 22.58 18.62 13.33
C ILE A 406 23.38 17.33 13.16
N PRO A 407 23.73 16.94 11.92
CA PRO A 407 24.58 15.77 11.70
C PRO A 407 25.98 16.03 12.28
N ARG A 408 26.62 14.95 12.74
CA ARG A 408 27.94 15.03 13.36
C ARG A 408 28.98 15.58 12.37
N PRO A 409 29.63 16.73 12.64
CA PRO A 409 30.61 17.30 11.74
C PRO A 409 31.91 16.47 11.76
N PRO A 410 32.68 16.42 10.67
CA PRO A 410 33.97 15.74 10.64
C PRO A 410 34.99 16.48 11.51
N ALA A 411 35.54 15.78 12.50
CA ALA A 411 36.58 16.27 13.40
C ALA A 411 37.51 15.12 13.81
N LYS A 412 38.79 15.42 14.05
CA LYS A 412 39.79 14.42 14.48
C LYS A 412 39.75 14.15 15.99
N LYS A 413 39.21 15.09 16.77
CA LYS A 413 39.07 15.01 18.23
C LYS A 413 37.61 15.29 18.62
N ILE A 414 37.13 14.65 19.69
CA ILE A 414 35.76 14.79 20.20
C ILE A 414 35.50 16.24 20.64
N GLU A 415 36.45 16.88 21.33
CA GLU A 415 36.33 18.26 21.80
C GLU A 415 36.18 19.28 20.65
N GLU A 416 36.92 19.07 19.56
CA GLU A 416 36.82 19.90 18.35
C GLU A 416 35.46 19.70 17.66
N GLN A 417 34.90 18.49 17.76
CA GLN A 417 33.58 18.17 17.24
C GLN A 417 32.48 18.90 18.00
N GLU A 418 32.54 18.92 19.33
CA GLU A 418 31.57 19.62 20.18
C GLU A 418 31.60 21.13 19.96
N LEU A 419 32.78 21.73 19.83
CA LEU A 419 32.94 23.14 19.47
C LEU A 419 32.31 23.47 18.12
N LYS A 420 32.54 22.61 17.11
CA LYS A 420 31.93 22.75 15.79
C LYS A 420 30.42 22.60 15.82
N ILE A 421 29.87 21.67 16.61
CA ILE A 421 28.42 21.51 16.79
C ILE A 421 27.83 22.79 17.37
N LYS A 422 28.41 23.34 18.45
CA LYS A 422 27.95 24.61 19.07
C LYS A 422 27.97 25.79 18.09
N GLN A 423 29.00 25.89 17.25
CA GLN A 423 29.06 26.92 16.20
C GLN A 423 27.94 26.73 15.15
N LEU A 424 27.64 25.49 14.77
CA LEU A 424 26.56 25.19 13.83
C LEU A 424 25.18 25.42 14.44
N GLU A 425 24.98 25.09 15.72
CA GLU A 425 23.75 25.41 16.47
C GLU A 425 23.49 26.91 16.45
N GLN A 426 24.50 27.74 16.75
CA GLN A 426 24.38 29.20 16.67
C GLN A 426 24.05 29.69 15.25
N LYS A 427 24.63 29.06 14.22
CA LYS A 427 24.37 29.40 12.82
C LYS A 427 22.92 29.07 12.41
N TYR A 428 22.41 27.92 12.82
CA TYR A 428 21.09 27.41 12.44
C TYR A 428 19.96 27.80 13.39
N ALA A 429 20.26 28.41 14.55
CA ALA A 429 19.27 28.89 15.52
C ALA A 429 18.19 29.79 14.89
N ARG A 430 18.51 30.50 13.80
CA ARG A 430 17.57 31.39 13.07
C ARG A 430 16.50 30.64 12.27
N ILE A 431 16.71 29.36 12.00
CA ILE A 431 15.81 28.51 11.20
C ILE A 431 14.90 27.66 12.11
N GLN A 432 15.26 27.52 13.39
CA GLN A 432 14.50 26.74 14.36
C GLN A 432 13.13 27.38 14.60
N ILE A 433 12.06 26.67 14.24
CA ILE A 433 10.69 27.21 14.24
C ILE A 433 10.24 27.56 15.67
N SER A 434 10.43 26.66 16.63
CA SER A 434 9.99 26.88 18.01
C SER A 434 10.71 28.06 18.67
N ALA A 435 12.03 28.16 18.53
CA ALA A 435 12.81 29.27 19.09
C ALA A 435 12.40 30.63 18.48
N VAL A 436 12.13 30.68 17.17
CA VAL A 436 11.69 31.90 16.49
C VAL A 436 10.26 32.30 16.91
N VAL A 437 9.33 31.33 16.98
CA VAL A 437 7.95 31.58 17.41
C VAL A 437 7.89 31.95 18.89
N GLU A 438 8.78 31.44 19.73
CA GLU A 438 8.87 31.84 21.14
C GLU A 438 9.31 33.30 21.30
N GLN A 439 10.14 33.82 20.39
CA GLN A 439 10.61 35.21 20.42
C GLN A 439 9.59 36.19 19.82
N ILE A 440 8.93 35.82 18.72
CA ILE A 440 8.14 36.75 17.89
C ILE A 440 6.63 36.47 17.96
N GLY A 441 6.23 35.24 18.32
CA GLY A 441 4.85 34.78 18.22
C GLY A 441 3.97 35.08 19.44
N ASN A 442 2.66 35.00 19.21
CA ASN A 442 1.64 35.08 20.24
C ASN A 442 1.58 33.81 21.09
N GLU A 443 1.03 33.86 22.30
CA GLU A 443 0.92 32.68 23.20
C GLU A 443 0.26 31.46 22.53
N LYS A 444 -0.80 31.67 21.74
CA LYS A 444 -1.45 30.62 20.96
C LYS A 444 -0.51 30.00 19.92
N GLN A 445 0.28 30.82 19.22
CA GLN A 445 1.24 30.34 18.23
C GLN A 445 2.38 29.56 18.90
N LYS A 446 2.82 29.97 20.09
CA LYS A 446 3.83 29.24 20.88
C LYS A 446 3.33 27.85 21.28
N ALA A 447 2.09 27.75 21.75
CA ALA A 447 1.48 26.46 22.08
C ALA A 447 1.41 25.55 20.85
N ILE A 448 0.88 26.05 19.73
CA ILE A 448 0.77 25.30 18.46
C ILE A 448 2.15 24.87 17.96
N ALA A 449 3.16 25.73 18.01
CA ALA A 449 4.50 25.41 17.56
C ALA A 449 5.14 24.28 18.39
N ARG A 450 4.94 24.28 19.72
CA ARG A 450 5.44 23.22 20.60
C ARG A 450 4.74 21.88 20.33
N GLU A 451 3.42 21.89 20.15
CA GLU A 451 2.66 20.68 19.80
C GLU A 451 3.06 20.15 18.42
N ALA A 452 3.21 21.02 17.42
CA ALA A 452 3.64 20.64 16.08
C ALA A 452 5.08 20.07 16.07
N GLU A 453 5.99 20.66 16.85
CA GLU A 453 7.36 20.14 17.00
C GLU A 453 7.35 18.74 17.63
N LEU A 454 6.53 18.51 18.65
CA LEU A 454 6.36 17.20 19.29
C LEU A 454 5.87 16.17 18.27
N LEU A 455 4.78 16.45 17.56
CA LEU A 455 4.22 15.57 16.53
C LEU A 455 5.19 15.28 15.38
N THR A 456 6.11 16.20 15.10
CA THR A 456 7.10 16.02 14.03
C THR A 456 8.26 15.14 14.48
N LYS A 457 8.69 15.27 15.75
CA LYS A 457 9.79 14.49 16.34
C LYS A 457 9.38 13.07 16.74
N GLU A 458 8.18 12.92 17.28
CA GLU A 458 7.67 11.65 17.78
C GLU A 458 7.01 10.85 16.65
N ARG A 459 7.82 10.01 15.99
CA ARG A 459 7.40 9.06 14.94
C ARG A 459 7.59 7.63 15.42
N LEU A 460 6.90 6.66 14.81
CA LEU A 460 6.98 5.26 15.25
C LEU A 460 8.40 4.69 15.07
N CYS A 461 9.08 5.06 13.99
CA CYS A 461 10.48 4.66 13.73
C CYS A 461 11.49 5.08 14.81
N CYS A 462 11.12 5.95 15.75
CA CYS A 462 11.99 6.36 16.86
C CYS A 462 12.12 5.29 17.97
N GLY A 463 11.35 4.19 17.93
CA GLY A 463 11.51 3.08 18.88
C GLY A 463 10.28 2.20 19.11
N LEU A 464 9.22 2.33 18.32
CA LEU A 464 8.00 1.53 18.43
C LEU A 464 7.91 0.54 17.27
N ASN A 465 7.62 -0.73 17.59
CA ASN A 465 7.48 -1.80 16.60
C ASN A 465 6.04 -2.29 16.52
N ILE A 466 5.40 -2.09 15.36
CA ILE A 466 4.01 -2.51 15.12
C ILE A 466 3.92 -4.02 14.91
N PHE A 467 4.85 -4.60 14.13
CA PHE A 467 4.86 -6.02 13.83
C PHE A 467 5.06 -6.89 15.07
N GLU A 468 5.84 -6.41 16.04
CA GLU A 468 6.02 -7.09 17.33
C GLU A 468 4.69 -7.26 18.07
N MET A 469 3.90 -6.18 18.18
CA MET A 469 2.56 -6.22 18.78
C MET A 469 1.62 -7.16 18.02
N PHE A 470 1.70 -7.15 16.68
CA PHE A 470 0.90 -8.05 15.84
C PHE A 470 1.23 -9.53 16.11
N ILE A 471 2.51 -9.88 16.23
CA ILE A 471 2.95 -11.25 16.54
C ILE A 471 2.55 -11.67 17.95
N LEU A 472 2.58 -10.75 18.93
CA LEU A 472 2.08 -11.02 20.28
C LEU A 472 0.57 -11.31 20.27
N LYS A 473 -0.22 -10.56 19.49
CA LYS A 473 -1.65 -10.87 19.29
C LYS A 473 -1.87 -12.22 18.63
N LEU A 474 -1.04 -12.61 17.66
CA LEU A 474 -1.09 -13.95 17.09
C LEU A 474 -0.80 -15.03 18.14
N LYS A 475 0.14 -14.79 19.06
CA LYS A 475 0.43 -15.67 20.20
C LYS A 475 -0.76 -15.84 21.14
N GLU A 476 -1.41 -14.73 21.50
CA GLU A 476 -2.62 -14.76 22.32
C GLU A 476 -3.70 -15.63 21.66
N ILE A 477 -3.94 -15.46 20.36
CA ILE A 477 -4.94 -16.23 19.60
C ILE A 477 -4.63 -17.74 19.62
N LEU A 478 -3.38 -18.12 19.39
CA LEU A 478 -2.96 -19.53 19.37
C LEU A 478 -2.96 -20.17 20.77
N SER A 479 -2.71 -19.39 21.82
CA SER A 479 -2.63 -19.89 23.21
C SER A 479 -3.97 -20.39 23.78
N VAL A 480 -5.10 -20.04 23.15
CA VAL A 480 -6.45 -20.43 23.59
C VAL A 480 -6.70 -21.94 23.43
N ASP A 481 -6.08 -22.58 22.43
CA ASP A 481 -6.30 -23.98 22.10
C ASP A 481 -5.06 -24.83 22.41
N THR A 482 -5.25 -25.93 23.15
CA THR A 482 -4.17 -26.88 23.48
C THR A 482 -3.75 -27.78 22.32
N ILE A 483 -4.49 -27.75 21.21
CA ILE A 483 -4.20 -28.54 19.99
C ILE A 483 -2.81 -28.21 19.43
N TRP A 484 -2.35 -26.96 19.59
CA TRP A 484 -1.10 -26.48 19.02
C TRP A 484 0.15 -26.96 19.76
N THR A 485 0.06 -27.07 21.09
CA THR A 485 1.17 -27.45 21.99
C THR A 485 1.13 -28.92 22.40
N GLY A 486 -0.01 -29.59 22.24
CA GLY A 486 -0.22 -30.95 22.74
C GLY A 486 -0.30 -31.00 24.27
N GLY A 487 -0.32 -32.22 24.81
CA GLY A 487 -0.28 -32.49 26.24
C GLY A 487 1.15 -32.48 26.83
N PHE A 488 1.27 -32.86 28.10
CA PHE A 488 2.57 -32.96 28.77
C PHE A 488 3.38 -34.16 28.29
N PRO A 489 4.68 -33.99 28.00
CA PRO A 489 5.54 -35.05 27.46
C PRO A 489 5.74 -36.20 28.44
N SER A 490 5.73 -37.43 27.91
CA SER A 490 5.88 -38.68 28.67
C SER A 490 7.19 -38.76 29.46
N ASN A 491 8.27 -38.19 28.93
CA ASN A 491 9.59 -38.12 29.58
C ASN A 491 9.78 -36.92 30.51
N GLY A 492 8.77 -36.05 30.65
CA GLY A 492 8.84 -34.83 31.46
C GLY A 492 9.73 -33.71 30.89
N VAL A 493 10.33 -33.88 29.70
CA VAL A 493 11.23 -32.91 29.06
C VAL A 493 10.65 -32.38 27.76
N MET A 494 10.50 -33.24 26.74
CA MET A 494 9.99 -32.88 25.42
C MET A 494 9.51 -34.12 24.66
N TRP A 495 8.55 -33.93 23.75
CA TRP A 495 8.13 -34.98 22.85
C TRP A 495 9.25 -35.34 21.87
N LEU A 496 9.57 -36.63 21.77
CA LEU A 496 10.62 -37.13 20.88
C LEU A 496 10.01 -37.87 19.70
N ASP A 497 9.30 -38.96 19.91
CA ASP A 497 8.78 -39.77 18.81
C ASP A 497 7.28 -39.52 18.54
N GLU A 498 6.53 -38.96 19.50
CA GLU A 498 5.11 -38.67 19.35
C GLU A 498 4.83 -37.46 18.43
N CYS A 499 3.86 -37.60 17.52
CA CYS A 499 3.46 -36.54 16.58
C CYS A 499 2.30 -35.69 17.12
N VAL A 500 2.50 -35.03 18.27
CA VAL A 500 1.43 -34.28 18.96
C VAL A 500 1.57 -32.75 18.88
N GLU A 501 2.75 -32.24 18.54
CA GLU A 501 3.00 -30.80 18.40
C GLU A 501 2.81 -30.32 16.95
N PHE A 502 2.45 -29.04 16.77
CA PHE A 502 2.28 -28.45 15.43
C PHE A 502 3.53 -28.55 14.55
N HIS A 503 4.73 -28.39 15.11
CA HIS A 503 5.96 -28.51 14.32
C HIS A 503 6.15 -29.89 13.67
N ARG A 504 5.60 -30.97 14.25
CA ARG A 504 5.60 -32.32 13.67
C ARG A 504 4.66 -32.41 12.47
N LEU A 505 3.48 -31.79 12.58
CA LEU A 505 2.58 -31.67 11.44
C LEU A 505 3.23 -30.85 10.32
N TRP A 506 3.84 -29.71 10.64
CA TRP A 506 4.57 -28.90 9.66
C TRP A 506 5.73 -29.68 9.01
N SER A 507 6.44 -30.53 9.77
CA SER A 507 7.49 -31.39 9.23
C SER A 507 6.96 -32.36 8.16
N ALA A 508 5.75 -32.92 8.39
CA ALA A 508 5.07 -33.76 7.40
C ALA A 508 4.66 -32.95 6.17
N LEU A 509 4.09 -31.76 6.35
CA LEU A 509 3.71 -30.87 5.24
C LEU A 509 4.94 -30.45 4.41
N GLN A 510 6.02 -30.04 5.08
CA GLN A 510 7.29 -29.69 4.45
C GLN A 510 7.85 -30.86 3.64
N PHE A 511 7.75 -32.10 4.16
CA PHE A 511 8.16 -33.28 3.41
C PHE A 511 7.40 -33.41 2.08
N PHE A 512 6.08 -33.19 2.07
CA PHE A 512 5.31 -33.17 0.81
C PHE A 512 5.69 -32.00 -0.10
N PHE A 513 5.95 -30.83 0.47
CA PHE A 513 6.29 -29.64 -0.32
C PHE A 513 7.66 -29.74 -0.99
N CYS A 514 8.57 -30.51 -0.38
CA CYS A 514 9.89 -30.79 -0.91
C CYS A 514 9.86 -31.79 -2.08
N GLN A 515 8.79 -32.58 -2.24
CA GLN A 515 8.71 -33.59 -3.31
C GLN A 515 8.83 -32.91 -4.69
N PRO A 516 9.78 -33.35 -5.55
CA PRO A 516 9.88 -32.81 -6.89
C PRO A 516 8.67 -33.24 -7.71
N SER A 517 8.23 -32.39 -8.66
CA SER A 517 7.22 -32.79 -9.64
C SER A 517 7.72 -34.07 -10.33
N LEU A 518 6.85 -35.08 -10.41
CA LEU A 518 7.14 -36.35 -11.07
C LEU A 518 7.44 -36.04 -12.55
N SER A 519 8.73 -35.88 -12.88
CA SER A 519 9.16 -35.75 -14.26
C SER A 519 8.85 -37.07 -14.93
N GLY A 520 8.01 -37.02 -15.97
CA GLY A 520 7.42 -38.17 -16.62
C GLY A 520 8.42 -39.28 -16.93
N GLN A 521 7.92 -40.51 -16.83
CA GLN A 521 8.33 -41.55 -17.75
C GLN A 521 8.31 -40.97 -19.17
N GLU A 522 9.40 -41.14 -19.90
CA GLU A 522 9.49 -40.83 -21.32
C GLU A 522 8.27 -41.44 -22.03
N GLY A 523 7.37 -40.61 -22.57
CA GLY A 523 6.31 -41.12 -23.46
C GLY A 523 5.01 -40.32 -23.56
N LEU A 524 4.50 -39.66 -22.52
CA LEU A 524 3.29 -38.85 -22.63
C LEU A 524 3.37 -37.62 -21.73
N ASN A 525 3.18 -36.43 -22.33
CA ASN A 525 3.12 -35.14 -21.66
C ASN A 525 1.74 -34.92 -21.00
N PRO A 526 1.57 -35.03 -19.67
CA PRO A 526 0.74 -34.07 -18.95
C PRO A 526 1.62 -32.84 -18.60
N PRO A 527 1.04 -31.64 -18.46
CA PRO A 527 1.79 -30.49 -17.97
C PRO A 527 2.31 -30.84 -16.57
N ALA A 528 3.62 -30.68 -16.34
CA ALA A 528 4.22 -30.90 -15.02
C ALA A 528 3.42 -30.10 -13.98
N GLU A 529 2.89 -30.77 -12.94
CA GLU A 529 2.20 -30.06 -11.87
C GLU A 529 3.09 -28.92 -11.37
N PRO A 530 2.59 -27.67 -11.37
CA PRO A 530 3.39 -26.53 -10.96
C PRO A 530 3.80 -26.67 -9.50
N LEU A 531 5.04 -26.29 -9.21
CA LEU A 531 5.64 -26.40 -7.88
C LEU A 531 4.89 -25.51 -6.88
N ILE A 532 4.91 -25.89 -5.61
CA ILE A 532 4.14 -25.21 -4.55
C ILE A 532 4.57 -23.74 -4.40
N GLU A 533 5.86 -23.46 -4.53
CA GLU A 533 6.38 -22.09 -4.55
C GLU A 533 5.80 -21.22 -5.68
N ALA A 534 5.46 -21.80 -6.83
CA ALA A 534 4.83 -21.08 -7.94
C ALA A 534 3.32 -20.87 -7.71
N LEU A 535 2.70 -21.65 -6.82
CA LEU A 535 1.26 -21.59 -6.53
C LEU A 535 0.94 -20.73 -5.31
N PHE A 536 1.76 -20.81 -4.25
CA PHE A 536 1.50 -20.17 -2.98
C PHE A 536 2.58 -19.17 -2.55
N GLY A 537 3.74 -19.15 -3.22
CA GLY A 537 4.88 -18.31 -2.85
C GLY A 537 5.44 -18.64 -1.47
N ASP A 538 6.22 -17.70 -0.94
CA ASP A 538 6.85 -17.81 0.37
C ASP A 538 5.84 -17.60 1.52
N GLY A 539 4.66 -17.04 1.25
CA GLY A 539 3.61 -16.77 2.25
C GLY A 539 3.22 -18.04 3.02
N LEU A 540 3.13 -19.17 2.34
CA LEU A 540 2.89 -20.48 2.98
C LEU A 540 3.91 -20.78 4.09
N HIS A 541 5.19 -20.55 3.82
CA HIS A 541 6.29 -20.79 4.76
C HIS A 541 6.29 -19.77 5.90
N TRP A 542 5.95 -18.51 5.61
CA TRP A 542 5.80 -17.47 6.64
C TRP A 542 4.73 -17.84 7.66
N ALA A 543 3.59 -18.38 7.25
CA ALA A 543 2.56 -18.84 8.19
C ALA A 543 3.03 -20.01 9.06
N GLY A 544 3.57 -21.07 8.43
CA GLY A 544 4.04 -22.25 9.17
C GLY A 544 5.16 -21.91 10.15
N CYS A 545 6.15 -21.14 9.72
CA CYS A 545 7.25 -20.71 10.57
C CYS A 545 6.79 -19.73 11.67
N ALA A 546 5.85 -18.82 11.38
CA ALA A 546 5.31 -17.91 12.40
C ALA A 546 4.60 -18.67 13.52
N ILE A 547 3.77 -19.67 13.20
CA ILE A 547 3.12 -20.51 14.21
C ILE A 547 4.17 -21.25 15.06
N ILE A 548 5.18 -21.87 14.42
CA ILE A 548 6.25 -22.58 15.13
C ILE A 548 7.06 -21.65 16.05
N ALA A 549 7.40 -20.44 15.56
CA ALA A 549 8.17 -19.45 16.32
C ALA A 549 7.38 -18.95 17.53
N VAL A 550 6.11 -18.60 17.33
CA VAL A 550 5.21 -18.09 18.37
C VAL A 550 4.94 -19.13 19.47
N LEU A 551 4.83 -20.41 19.10
CA LEU A 551 4.69 -21.54 20.05
C LEU A 551 6.02 -21.94 20.70
N ASN A 552 7.13 -21.27 20.37
CA ASN A 552 8.48 -21.61 20.83
C ASN A 552 8.89 -23.07 20.53
N GLN A 553 8.45 -23.60 19.39
CA GLN A 553 8.73 -24.96 18.92
C GLN A 553 9.94 -25.03 17.95
N TYR A 554 10.59 -23.89 17.66
CA TYR A 554 11.63 -23.80 16.61
C TYR A 554 12.81 -24.76 16.83
N ARG A 555 13.36 -24.84 18.07
CA ARG A 555 14.52 -25.69 18.37
C ARG A 555 14.17 -27.17 18.18
N ARG A 556 12.95 -27.56 18.58
CA ARG A 556 12.46 -28.93 18.41
C ARG A 556 12.24 -29.25 16.94
N PHE A 557 11.70 -28.30 16.17
CA PHE A 557 11.55 -28.42 14.73
C PHE A 557 12.89 -28.66 14.02
N GLU A 558 13.91 -27.85 14.30
CA GLU A 558 15.23 -27.97 13.65
C GLU A 558 15.89 -29.34 13.89
N VAL A 559 15.71 -29.89 15.09
CA VAL A 559 16.24 -31.21 15.45
C VAL A 559 15.41 -32.34 14.84
N LEU A 560 14.08 -32.26 14.95
CA LEU A 560 13.16 -33.37 14.71
C LEU A 560 12.47 -33.38 13.33
N ASP A 561 12.72 -32.39 12.47
CA ASP A 561 12.14 -32.35 11.13
C ASP A 561 12.58 -33.55 10.26
N PHE A 562 11.59 -34.18 9.61
CA PHE A 562 11.82 -35.36 8.77
C PHE A 562 12.68 -35.04 7.55
N SER A 563 12.45 -33.88 6.95
CA SER A 563 13.17 -33.45 5.75
C SER A 563 14.63 -33.10 6.07
N TYR A 564 14.88 -32.38 7.16
CA TYR A 564 16.23 -32.06 7.63
C TYR A 564 16.99 -33.33 8.04
N HIS A 565 16.32 -34.31 8.65
CA HIS A 565 16.93 -35.61 8.92
C HIS A 565 17.37 -36.32 7.64
N LEU A 566 16.49 -36.38 6.62
CA LEU A 566 16.83 -36.98 5.33
C LEU A 566 18.04 -36.28 4.67
N LEU A 567 18.09 -34.94 4.73
CA LEU A 567 19.23 -34.16 4.25
C LEU A 567 20.52 -34.49 5.02
N ARG A 568 20.47 -34.65 6.35
CA ARG A 568 21.63 -35.01 7.17
C ARG A 568 22.15 -36.42 6.83
N VAL A 569 21.25 -37.40 6.68
CA VAL A 569 21.61 -38.77 6.30
C VAL A 569 22.19 -38.80 4.89
N HIS A 570 21.57 -38.11 3.93
CA HIS A 570 22.09 -38.07 2.55
C HIS A 570 23.47 -37.40 2.45
N ARG A 571 23.73 -36.33 3.23
CA ARG A 571 25.06 -35.70 3.27
C ARG A 571 26.16 -36.63 3.76
N ALA A 572 25.82 -37.60 4.62
CA ALA A 572 26.79 -38.52 5.17
C ALA A 572 26.94 -39.81 4.33
N ASP A 573 25.93 -40.23 3.57
CA ASP A 573 26.02 -41.45 2.74
C ASP A 573 26.30 -41.19 1.24
N GLY A 574 25.95 -40.02 0.71
CA GLY A 574 26.14 -39.64 -0.70
C GLY A 574 25.39 -40.49 -1.74
N LYS A 575 24.38 -41.28 -1.34
CA LYS A 575 23.67 -42.21 -2.26
C LYS A 575 22.61 -41.47 -3.09
N ASP A 576 22.56 -41.65 -4.41
CA ASP A 576 21.52 -41.06 -5.29
C ASP A 576 20.69 -42.14 -6.00
N ASN A 577 19.60 -42.56 -5.36
CA ASN A 577 18.65 -43.54 -5.90
C ASN A 577 17.30 -42.87 -6.24
N ILE A 578 16.52 -43.53 -7.10
CA ILE A 578 15.12 -43.17 -7.36
C ILE A 578 14.24 -44.07 -6.51
N VAL A 579 13.49 -43.48 -5.56
CA VAL A 579 12.56 -44.20 -4.67
C VAL A 579 11.16 -43.71 -4.97
N HIS A 580 10.23 -44.60 -5.33
CA HIS A 580 8.85 -44.24 -5.73
C HIS A 580 8.76 -43.12 -6.80
N GLY A 581 9.68 -43.11 -7.77
CA GLY A 581 9.72 -42.08 -8.82
C GLY A 581 10.32 -40.73 -8.39
N ILE A 582 10.72 -40.59 -7.12
CA ILE A 582 11.39 -39.40 -6.59
C ILE A 582 12.90 -39.59 -6.69
N LYS A 583 13.57 -38.71 -7.44
CA LYS A 583 15.03 -38.64 -7.46
C LYS A 583 15.54 -38.01 -6.16
N LEU A 584 16.34 -38.76 -5.39
CA LEU A 584 16.79 -38.33 -4.08
C LEU A 584 17.65 -37.06 -4.12
N SER A 585 18.56 -36.90 -5.09
CA SER A 585 19.36 -35.67 -5.20
C SER A 585 18.51 -34.41 -5.43
N ARG A 586 17.45 -34.50 -6.24
CA ARG A 586 16.50 -33.38 -6.44
C ARG A 586 15.69 -33.06 -5.19
N MET A 587 15.23 -34.10 -4.47
CA MET A 587 14.52 -33.95 -3.20
C MET A 587 15.40 -33.22 -2.18
N VAL A 588 16.63 -33.67 -1.99
CA VAL A 588 17.57 -33.12 -1.01
C VAL A 588 17.98 -31.69 -1.36
N GLU A 589 18.16 -31.37 -2.64
CA GLU A 589 18.40 -30.00 -3.09
C GLU A 589 17.23 -29.07 -2.75
N ARG A 590 15.98 -29.51 -2.97
CA ARG A 590 14.77 -28.76 -2.59
C ARG A 590 14.67 -28.56 -1.08
N ILE A 591 14.90 -29.62 -0.30
CA ILE A 591 14.93 -29.54 1.18
C ILE A 591 15.94 -28.48 1.62
N ARG A 592 17.13 -28.43 1.02
CA ARG A 592 18.15 -27.42 1.34
C ARG A 592 17.65 -26.00 1.05
N ARG A 593 16.93 -25.77 -0.05
CA ARG A 593 16.38 -24.45 -0.39
C ARG A 593 15.32 -24.02 0.63
N PHE A 594 14.39 -24.91 0.99
CA PHE A 594 13.39 -24.62 2.02
C PHE A 594 14.01 -24.46 3.41
N GLN A 595 15.06 -25.21 3.74
CA GLN A 595 15.80 -25.02 4.98
C GLN A 595 16.39 -23.61 5.09
N LEU A 596 17.00 -23.11 4.01
CA LEU A 596 17.53 -21.74 3.96
C LEU A 596 16.41 -20.70 4.12
N LEU A 597 15.28 -20.89 3.43
CA LEU A 597 14.11 -20.01 3.54
C LEU A 597 13.56 -19.98 4.97
N ASN A 598 13.31 -21.15 5.57
CA ASN A 598 12.82 -21.25 6.95
C ASN A 598 13.78 -20.59 7.93
N ASN A 599 15.09 -20.80 7.78
CA ASN A 599 16.10 -20.19 8.65
C ASN A 599 16.12 -18.66 8.53
N GLN A 600 15.92 -18.12 7.33
CA GLN A 600 15.77 -16.67 7.13
C GLN A 600 14.51 -16.15 7.84
N ILE A 601 13.37 -16.83 7.66
CA ILE A 601 12.11 -16.44 8.29
C ILE A 601 12.22 -16.50 9.81
N PHE A 602 12.76 -17.58 10.38
CA PHE A 602 13.01 -17.70 11.82
C PHE A 602 13.98 -16.63 12.33
N GLY A 603 15.03 -16.31 11.58
CA GLY A 603 15.94 -15.22 11.91
C GLY A 603 15.21 -13.88 12.04
N VAL A 604 14.34 -13.55 11.09
CA VAL A 604 13.52 -12.32 11.15
C VAL A 604 12.57 -12.37 12.34
N LEU A 605 11.77 -13.44 12.49
CA LEU A 605 10.78 -13.55 13.56
C LEU A 605 11.41 -13.54 14.96
N ASN A 606 12.56 -14.19 15.15
CA ASN A 606 13.24 -14.23 16.43
C ASN A 606 13.81 -12.87 16.83
N ASN A 607 14.23 -12.03 15.88
CA ASN A 607 14.67 -10.67 16.18
C ASN A 607 13.53 -9.85 16.80
N TYR A 608 12.31 -9.97 16.28
CA TYR A 608 11.13 -9.29 16.83
C TYR A 608 10.63 -9.94 18.13
N LEU A 609 10.72 -11.26 18.28
CA LEU A 609 10.27 -11.96 19.50
C LEU A 609 11.25 -11.85 20.69
N SER A 610 12.53 -11.56 20.43
CA SER A 610 13.56 -11.43 21.47
C SER A 610 13.64 -10.02 22.07
N SER A 611 13.18 -9.01 21.33
CA SER A 611 13.04 -7.60 21.76
C SER A 611 12.20 -7.43 23.05
N VAL A 612 11.25 -8.35 23.26
CA VAL A 612 10.40 -8.44 24.47
C VAL A 612 11.22 -8.55 25.78
N GLY A 613 12.50 -8.97 25.71
CA GLY A 613 13.36 -9.08 26.89
C GLY A 613 14.13 -7.80 27.27
N GLU A 614 14.22 -6.79 26.40
CA GLU A 614 15.03 -5.58 26.63
C GLU A 614 14.20 -4.36 27.01
N ASN A 615 12.89 -4.36 26.72
CA ASN A 615 11.99 -3.25 27.01
C ASN A 615 11.35 -3.38 28.41
N GLY A 616 12.16 -3.15 29.45
CA GLY A 616 11.75 -2.38 30.64
C GLY A 616 10.65 -2.88 31.59
N GLU A 617 10.02 -4.03 31.36
CA GLU A 617 9.20 -4.72 32.38
C GLU A 617 9.90 -6.02 32.74
N ASP A 618 10.37 -6.07 33.98
CA ASP A 618 10.98 -7.21 34.68
C ASP A 618 11.63 -8.28 33.80
N ILE A 619 12.94 -8.44 34.01
CA ILE A 619 13.60 -9.74 33.84
C ILE A 619 12.87 -10.72 34.79
N MET A 620 11.69 -11.20 34.41
CA MET A 620 11.31 -12.56 34.73
C MET A 620 12.39 -13.38 34.05
N GLU A 621 13.45 -13.69 34.81
CA GLU A 621 14.26 -14.86 34.56
C GLU A 621 13.25 -15.92 34.12
N LYS A 622 13.23 -16.28 32.83
CA LYS A 622 12.35 -17.33 32.35
C LYS A 622 12.70 -18.51 33.23
N GLN A 623 11.86 -18.83 34.22
CA GLN A 623 12.12 -19.89 35.19
C GLN A 623 12.44 -21.13 34.39
N ILE A 624 13.74 -21.43 34.28
CA ILE A 624 14.19 -22.56 33.51
C ILE A 624 13.75 -23.75 34.34
N ARG A 625 13.04 -24.69 33.72
CA ARG A 625 12.63 -25.89 34.43
C ARG A 625 13.88 -26.66 34.84
N GLU A 626 14.16 -26.64 36.13
CA GLU A 626 15.25 -27.42 36.73
C GLU A 626 14.79 -28.86 36.93
N PHE A 627 15.69 -29.81 36.68
CA PHE A 627 15.47 -31.22 36.95
C PHE A 627 16.24 -31.61 38.21
N ALA A 628 15.56 -32.25 39.15
CA ALA A 628 16.21 -32.70 40.38
C ALA A 628 17.30 -33.74 40.07
N PRO A 629 18.49 -33.64 40.70
CA PRO A 629 19.48 -34.70 40.60
C PRO A 629 18.95 -36.00 41.24
N PRO A 630 19.49 -37.16 40.86
CA PRO A 630 19.06 -38.44 41.43
C PRO A 630 19.24 -38.44 42.96
N LEU A 631 18.14 -38.54 43.71
CA LEU A 631 18.15 -38.57 45.17
C LEU A 631 18.45 -39.98 45.68
N TYR A 632 19.40 -40.09 46.61
CA TYR A 632 19.72 -41.35 47.27
C TYR A 632 18.58 -41.75 48.22
N HIS A 633 18.20 -43.04 48.22
CA HIS A 633 16.99 -43.57 48.88
C HIS A 633 16.87 -43.26 50.39
N SER A 634 17.97 -42.94 51.08
CA SER A 634 17.93 -42.60 52.51
C SER A 634 17.45 -41.15 52.79
N LEU A 635 17.50 -40.26 51.80
CA LEU A 635 17.14 -38.84 51.92
C LEU A 635 15.71 -38.53 51.43
N SER A 636 15.05 -39.48 50.77
CA SER A 636 13.70 -39.29 50.20
C SER A 636 12.57 -39.25 51.24
N ARG A 637 12.80 -39.71 52.47
CA ARG A 637 11.79 -39.67 53.56
C ARG A 637 11.68 -38.30 54.24
N THR A 638 12.67 -37.43 54.07
CA THR A 638 12.73 -36.12 54.73
C THR A 638 12.13 -34.99 53.90
N PHE A 639 11.91 -35.20 52.59
CA PHE A 639 11.26 -34.24 51.70
C PHE A 639 10.06 -34.90 51.06
N ALA A 640 8.96 -34.98 51.81
CA ALA A 640 7.65 -35.24 51.23
C ALA A 640 7.24 -34.02 50.40
N SER A 641 6.87 -34.27 49.15
CA SER A 641 6.34 -33.32 48.18
C SER A 641 5.08 -32.65 48.70
N ASN A 642 5.10 -31.32 48.80
CA ASN A 642 3.86 -30.55 48.71
C ASN A 642 3.47 -30.51 47.23
N ASP A 643 2.49 -31.34 46.87
CA ASP A 643 1.77 -31.22 45.59
C ASP A 643 1.04 -29.87 45.48
#